data_AF-A0A423SPC0-F1
#
_entry.id   AF-A0A423SPC0-F1
#
_cell.length_a   1.000
_cell.length_b   1.000
_cell.length_c   1.000
_cell.angle_alpha   90.00
_cell.angle_beta   90.00
_cell.angle_gamma   90.00
#
_symmetry.space_group_name_H-M   'P 1'
#
loop_
_entity.id
_entity.type
_entity.pdbx_description
1 polymer ?
#
loop_
_entity_poly.entity_id
_entity_poly.type
_entity_poly.pdbx_seq_one_letter_code
_entity_poly.pdbx_strand_id
1 'polypeptide(L)'
;MATHPLTEATFTRSRGGEASRVISYLLHFVGEATCSSPDRERSHAQSSSTVMDADEPDYLVNQSSHTCLTVVRGSSPRDAVIAMAKCSGNVKQQWFFHRGQWQWAGNRQFCLDVDSDHKKVVLGESARSSTVWTHDSEGRILTESRGLDVPWGKPRTAVILYPKHDGANQKWWTLSGLKASLGGTACVRMDCVPTRVLEICHKECQAEYGQMSAPTCQRGSDPRDAVVGLAEYTGSGRQQWFVQGGQWQWAENRSLCLSPDEGRQGLCLAPSEKSSAFWTLNEEGIFGTESRALDVPWEEPRTKVILYPAHGGQNQKWWRLSSLIAATRCVKYPLACTDVDTYKQEMARILVNKLSNVSLPLPHAVDVDTFPGSVAKTTPRCSRSFTLDLTVLGQASNLRMTAPEDWQPTDAYVPAGEVFQIVLPETLSEARADQITARVGAQRDVLGPESGNVVDQRKFMRCPVVSEEFELKPGVNTLRSQFGGSLIFTYEEGENFTTIAEVRNVVEAPFYVMGQTTTSQWAKMKELDAPYCVLVGDKVVVVAPTKAAWKLSDPKRLLRRYDDVIGMLESLSGFTAGDPPPRGKQWIVDDVQISCGSAHAGFPAMFDRQYYDLTSLGTPHDWVSWHELGHNYQQGEWWSYTYGSESTVNLFSCYIEEQIGIGNRLQRENRYMETAFAVDKGLTFEAADCWQKLVFLMEIKNAFPYPGWDMFRNLNRSVRALSPEQADQLAASEQRKLDYVYKILSREVGADLILHYERWGIFISPEARLEIQQEGFGKAPEDLTGR
;
A
#
# COMPACT_ATOMS: atom_id res chain seq x y z
N MET A 1 -48.02 26.44 13.26
CA MET A 1 -46.85 27.17 13.83
C MET A 1 -45.62 26.32 13.59
N ALA A 2 -44.57 26.85 12.96
CA ALA A 2 -44.47 26.75 11.51
C ALA A 2 -43.49 25.61 11.17
N THR A 3 -44.04 24.53 10.64
CA THR A 3 -43.35 23.42 9.98
C THR A 3 -43.13 23.81 8.52
N HIS A 4 -41.89 23.82 8.03
CA HIS A 4 -41.60 23.88 6.60
C HIS A 4 -41.05 22.51 6.13
N PRO A 5 -41.69 21.88 5.13
CA PRO A 5 -41.31 20.57 4.63
C PRO A 5 -40.22 20.68 3.56
N LEU A 6 -39.29 19.73 3.54
CA LEU A 6 -38.39 19.52 2.41
C LEU A 6 -39.18 18.81 1.31
N THR A 7 -39.21 19.45 0.15
CA THR A 7 -39.93 19.07 -1.07
C THR A 7 -39.43 17.76 -1.66
N GLU A 8 -40.38 16.85 -1.88
CA GLU A 8 -40.30 15.68 -2.75
C GLU A 8 -40.03 16.10 -4.20
N ALA A 9 -39.04 15.48 -4.85
CA ALA A 9 -38.93 15.47 -6.31
C ALA A 9 -39.63 14.21 -6.82
N THR A 10 -40.84 14.40 -7.33
CA THR A 10 -41.64 13.40 -8.05
C THR A 10 -40.96 12.94 -9.34
N PHE A 11 -40.57 11.67 -9.42
CA PHE A 11 -40.29 10.97 -10.68
C PHE A 11 -41.60 10.47 -11.28
N THR A 12 -42.06 11.11 -12.36
CA THR A 12 -43.18 10.62 -13.17
C THR A 12 -42.75 9.45 -14.03
N ARG A 13 -43.44 8.31 -13.86
CA ARG A 13 -43.38 7.11 -14.70
C ARG A 13 -43.64 7.43 -16.18
N SER A 14 -42.71 7.05 -17.05
CA SER A 14 -43.04 6.57 -18.40
C SER A 14 -42.52 5.15 -18.55
N ARG A 15 -43.44 4.22 -18.78
CA ARG A 15 -43.18 2.79 -19.03
C ARG A 15 -42.57 2.62 -20.42
N GLY A 16 -41.47 1.88 -20.49
CA GLY A 16 -40.88 1.29 -21.68
C GLY A 16 -39.66 0.49 -21.22
N GLY A 17 -39.81 -0.83 -21.11
CA GLY A 17 -38.85 -1.70 -20.43
C GLY A 17 -37.63 -2.04 -21.28
N GLU A 18 -36.49 -2.15 -20.61
CA GLU A 18 -35.54 -3.27 -20.72
C GLU A 18 -34.62 -3.24 -19.49
N ALA A 19 -34.37 -4.42 -18.95
CA ALA A 19 -33.85 -4.66 -17.61
C ALA A 19 -32.32 -4.83 -17.58
N SER A 20 -31.75 -4.55 -16.41
CA SER A 20 -30.55 -5.14 -15.78
C SER A 20 -29.33 -5.45 -16.65
N ARG A 21 -28.23 -4.73 -16.42
CA ARG A 21 -26.84 -5.24 -16.55
C ARG A 21 -25.84 -4.31 -15.84
N VAL A 22 -25.63 -4.56 -14.55
CA VAL A 22 -24.38 -4.28 -13.84
C VAL A 22 -24.08 -5.57 -13.08
N ILE A 23 -23.04 -6.29 -13.50
CA ILE A 23 -22.24 -7.34 -12.81
C ILE A 23 -21.60 -8.24 -13.88
N SER A 24 -20.34 -8.60 -13.62
CA SER A 24 -19.50 -9.66 -14.20
C SER A 24 -18.52 -9.24 -15.29
N TYR A 25 -17.22 -9.24 -14.95
CA TYR A 25 -16.15 -9.69 -15.85
C TYR A 25 -14.97 -10.23 -15.02
N LEU A 26 -14.96 -11.54 -14.80
CA LEU A 26 -13.76 -12.35 -14.60
C LEU A 26 -14.05 -13.80 -15.07
N LEU A 27 -13.17 -14.29 -15.97
CA LEU A 27 -12.96 -15.67 -16.43
C LEU A 27 -13.97 -16.29 -17.42
N HIS A 28 -13.60 -16.35 -18.70
CA HIS A 28 -13.24 -17.58 -19.44
C HIS A 28 -13.07 -17.31 -20.95
N PHE A 29 -11.91 -17.68 -21.50
CA PHE A 29 -11.82 -18.15 -22.89
C PHE A 29 -10.93 -19.39 -22.90
N VAL A 30 -11.57 -20.56 -23.02
CA VAL A 30 -10.97 -21.78 -23.56
C VAL A 30 -11.73 -22.05 -24.85
N GLY A 31 -11.01 -22.05 -25.97
CA GLY A 31 -11.51 -22.43 -27.28
C GLY A 31 -10.43 -23.25 -27.97
N GLU A 32 -10.73 -24.53 -28.15
CA GLU A 32 -9.89 -25.54 -28.78
C GLU A 32 -9.54 -25.18 -30.24
N ALA A 33 -8.29 -25.41 -30.62
CA ALA A 33 -7.91 -25.68 -32.00
C ALA A 33 -6.83 -26.77 -31.99
N THR A 34 -7.22 -27.95 -32.44
CA THR A 34 -6.35 -29.09 -32.74
C THR A 34 -5.56 -28.85 -34.02
N CYS A 35 -4.27 -29.20 -34.05
CA CYS A 35 -3.57 -29.67 -35.26
C CYS A 35 -2.16 -30.23 -34.93
N SER A 36 -2.07 -31.57 -34.97
CA SER A 36 -0.99 -32.43 -35.49
C SER A 36 0.50 -32.11 -35.19
N SER A 37 1.15 -33.04 -34.48
CA SER A 37 2.59 -33.34 -34.58
C SER A 37 2.96 -33.90 -35.97
N PRO A 38 4.24 -33.79 -36.38
CA PRO A 38 5.10 -34.99 -36.34
C PRO A 38 6.56 -34.76 -35.90
N ASP A 39 7.03 -35.68 -35.06
CA ASP A 39 8.33 -36.37 -34.96
C ASP A 39 9.71 -35.76 -35.34
N ARG A 40 10.66 -36.01 -34.40
CA ARG A 40 12.13 -36.20 -34.48
C ARG A 40 12.98 -34.95 -34.80
N GLU A 41 14.09 -34.65 -34.11
CA GLU A 41 15.22 -35.50 -33.69
C GLU A 41 15.89 -35.03 -32.39
N ARG A 42 16.55 -35.99 -31.72
CA ARG A 42 17.45 -35.79 -30.56
C ARG A 42 18.75 -35.12 -30.99
N SER A 43 19.26 -34.18 -30.18
CA SER A 43 20.70 -34.09 -29.95
C SER A 43 20.99 -33.62 -28.52
N HIS A 44 21.95 -34.31 -27.90
CA HIS A 44 22.42 -34.14 -26.54
C HIS A 44 23.08 -32.78 -26.32
N ALA A 45 22.79 -32.12 -25.19
CA ALA A 45 23.72 -31.18 -24.57
C ALA A 45 23.82 -31.54 -23.08
N GLN A 46 25.03 -31.97 -22.71
CA GLN A 46 25.44 -32.32 -21.36
C GLN A 46 25.39 -31.10 -20.42
N SER A 47 25.08 -31.40 -19.16
CA SER A 47 25.30 -30.55 -18.00
C SER A 47 26.73 -30.04 -17.91
N SER A 48 26.93 -28.73 -17.72
CA SER A 48 28.11 -28.21 -17.03
C SER A 48 27.68 -27.27 -15.91
N SER A 49 27.65 -27.82 -14.71
CA SER A 49 27.69 -27.10 -13.44
C SER A 49 29.04 -26.38 -13.32
N THR A 50 29.01 -25.06 -13.13
CA THR A 50 30.18 -24.32 -12.67
C THR A 50 29.74 -23.40 -11.54
N VAL A 51 29.97 -23.87 -10.32
CA VAL A 51 29.87 -23.11 -9.07
C VAL A 51 31.13 -22.24 -9.01
N MET A 52 30.97 -20.94 -9.22
CA MET A 52 31.95 -19.94 -8.80
C MET A 52 31.44 -19.31 -7.51
N ASP A 53 32.31 -19.22 -6.51
CA ASP A 53 32.01 -18.57 -5.24
C ASP A 53 31.70 -17.09 -5.48
N ALA A 54 30.59 -16.62 -4.90
CA ALA A 54 30.19 -15.22 -5.02
C ALA A 54 30.95 -14.37 -4.00
N ASP A 55 31.76 -13.42 -4.47
CA ASP A 55 32.42 -12.39 -3.63
C ASP A 55 31.47 -11.27 -3.19
N GLU A 56 30.25 -11.23 -3.75
CA GLU A 56 29.19 -10.28 -3.40
C GLU A 56 27.94 -10.99 -2.85
N PRO A 57 27.25 -10.39 -1.87
CA PRO A 57 26.01 -10.94 -1.34
C PRO A 57 24.87 -10.85 -2.36
N ASP A 58 24.01 -11.86 -2.34
CA ASP A 58 22.85 -12.01 -3.19
C ASP A 58 21.54 -11.87 -2.41
N TYR A 59 20.42 -11.66 -3.10
CA TYR A 59 19.09 -11.62 -2.50
C TYR A 59 18.23 -12.68 -3.16
N LEU A 60 17.54 -13.47 -2.35
CA LEU A 60 16.62 -14.50 -2.81
C LEU A 60 15.21 -13.93 -2.80
N VAL A 61 14.69 -13.58 -3.97
CA VAL A 61 13.37 -12.94 -4.15
C VAL A 61 12.39 -13.96 -4.69
N ASN A 62 11.25 -14.14 -4.03
CA ASN A 62 10.24 -15.08 -4.49
C ASN A 62 9.36 -14.46 -5.59
N GLN A 63 9.14 -15.21 -6.69
CA GLN A 63 8.43 -14.69 -7.88
C GLN A 63 6.93 -14.44 -7.66
N SER A 64 6.33 -15.02 -6.61
CA SER A 64 4.90 -14.85 -6.35
C SER A 64 4.54 -13.82 -5.29
N SER A 65 5.48 -13.50 -4.39
CA SER A 65 5.28 -12.55 -3.30
C SER A 65 6.09 -11.28 -3.46
N HIS A 66 7.10 -11.26 -4.34
CA HIS A 66 8.00 -10.13 -4.59
C HIS A 66 8.69 -9.60 -3.32
N THR A 67 8.94 -10.49 -2.37
CA THR A 67 9.61 -10.22 -1.10
C THR A 67 10.93 -10.99 -1.03
N CYS A 68 11.81 -10.57 -0.12
CA CYS A 68 13.15 -11.12 0.04
C CYS A 68 13.21 -12.12 1.21
N LEU A 69 13.89 -13.24 1.00
CA LEU A 69 14.23 -14.19 2.07
C LEU A 69 15.13 -13.48 3.10
N THR A 70 14.65 -13.40 4.33
CA THR A 70 15.23 -12.55 5.37
C THR A 70 15.32 -13.31 6.68
N VAL A 71 16.42 -13.11 7.42
CA VAL A 71 16.47 -13.42 8.86
C VAL A 71 15.75 -12.28 9.60
N VAL A 72 14.45 -12.41 9.78
CA VAL A 72 13.59 -11.33 10.30
C VAL A 72 13.81 -11.09 11.80
N ARG A 73 14.26 -12.10 12.52
CA ARG A 73 14.54 -12.06 13.97
C ARG A 73 15.66 -13.05 14.30
N GLY A 74 16.40 -12.77 15.38
CA GLY A 74 17.49 -13.61 15.89
C GLY A 74 18.80 -13.43 15.12
N SER A 75 19.89 -14.00 15.66
CA SER A 75 21.23 -13.86 15.06
C SER A 75 22.07 -15.14 15.08
N SER A 76 21.49 -16.26 15.51
CA SER A 76 22.14 -17.57 15.58
C SER A 76 21.19 -18.70 15.19
N PRO A 77 21.70 -19.92 14.90
CA PRO A 77 20.88 -21.09 14.64
C PRO A 77 19.80 -21.40 15.70
N ARG A 78 19.97 -20.95 16.95
CA ARG A 78 19.05 -21.24 18.06
C ARG A 78 17.82 -20.33 18.10
N ASP A 79 17.92 -19.12 17.55
CA ASP A 79 16.94 -18.05 17.74
C ASP A 79 16.53 -17.34 16.43
N ALA A 80 17.19 -17.66 15.32
CA ALA A 80 16.92 -17.08 14.02
C ALA A 80 15.58 -17.56 13.44
N VAL A 81 14.81 -16.60 12.93
CA VAL A 81 13.57 -16.83 12.18
C VAL A 81 13.80 -16.40 10.74
N ILE A 82 13.66 -17.34 9.81
CA ILE A 82 13.75 -17.08 8.39
C ILE A 82 12.33 -16.92 7.83
N ALA A 83 12.07 -15.78 7.20
CA ALA A 83 10.78 -15.42 6.65
C ALA A 83 10.96 -14.49 5.44
N MET A 84 9.87 -14.19 4.76
CA MET A 84 9.83 -13.21 3.70
C MET A 84 9.52 -11.83 4.26
N ALA A 85 10.28 -10.82 3.84
CA ALA A 85 10.06 -9.42 4.17
C ALA A 85 10.19 -8.55 2.92
N LYS A 86 9.62 -7.34 2.95
CA LYS A 86 9.78 -6.37 1.86
C LYS A 86 11.28 -6.19 1.57
N CYS A 87 11.67 -6.28 0.30
CA CYS A 87 13.05 -6.10 -0.10
C CYS A 87 13.48 -4.67 0.22
N SER A 88 14.50 -4.53 1.07
CA SER A 88 14.99 -3.24 1.60
C SER A 88 16.49 -3.03 1.39
N GLY A 89 17.22 -4.05 0.92
CA GLY A 89 18.68 -4.00 0.80
C GLY A 89 19.42 -4.25 2.12
N ASN A 90 18.69 -4.55 3.20
CA ASN A 90 19.26 -4.79 4.52
C ASN A 90 20.15 -6.06 4.54
N VAL A 91 21.25 -6.03 5.32
CA VAL A 91 22.18 -7.16 5.50
C VAL A 91 21.50 -8.45 5.96
N LYS A 92 20.35 -8.35 6.66
CA LYS A 92 19.55 -9.51 7.07
C LYS A 92 18.94 -10.29 5.90
N GLN A 93 18.86 -9.69 4.72
CA GLN A 93 18.29 -10.24 3.48
C GLN A 93 19.35 -10.76 2.51
N GLN A 94 20.62 -10.65 2.88
CA GLN A 94 21.77 -10.91 2.03
C GLN A 94 22.34 -12.31 2.27
N TRP A 95 22.64 -13.02 1.19
CA TRP A 95 23.10 -14.41 1.21
C TRP A 95 24.25 -14.63 0.22
N PHE A 96 25.31 -15.30 0.66
CA PHE A 96 26.45 -15.68 -0.19
C PHE A 96 26.30 -17.14 -0.61
N PHE A 97 26.33 -17.42 -1.91
CA PHE A 97 26.37 -18.80 -2.37
C PHE A 97 27.81 -19.30 -2.40
N HIS A 98 28.12 -20.30 -1.57
CA HIS A 98 29.45 -20.90 -1.47
C HIS A 98 29.32 -22.43 -1.37
N ARG A 99 29.92 -23.16 -2.32
CA ARG A 99 29.96 -24.64 -2.32
C ARG A 99 28.60 -25.33 -2.08
N GLY A 100 27.53 -24.82 -2.68
CA GLY A 100 26.18 -25.40 -2.53
C GLY A 100 25.42 -24.96 -1.28
N GLN A 101 25.96 -24.03 -0.47
CA GLN A 101 25.31 -23.46 0.70
C GLN A 101 25.00 -21.98 0.49
N TRP A 102 23.88 -21.50 1.04
CA TRP A 102 23.57 -20.07 1.14
C TRP A 102 23.98 -19.55 2.52
N GLN A 103 25.16 -18.95 2.63
CA GLN A 103 25.69 -18.37 3.88
C GLN A 103 25.08 -17.00 4.16
N TRP A 104 24.64 -16.74 5.39
CA TRP A 104 23.97 -15.50 5.75
C TRP A 104 24.97 -14.35 5.94
N ALA A 105 24.70 -13.17 5.36
CA ALA A 105 25.61 -12.03 5.44
C ALA A 105 25.70 -11.42 6.85
N GLY A 106 24.65 -11.55 7.67
CA GLY A 106 24.68 -11.11 9.07
C GLY A 106 25.71 -11.86 9.92
N ASN A 107 26.03 -13.11 9.56
CA ASN A 107 27.18 -13.86 10.07
C ASN A 107 27.48 -15.06 9.16
N ARG A 108 28.60 -15.00 8.43
CA ARG A 108 29.09 -16.02 7.46
C ARG A 108 29.34 -17.41 8.06
N GLN A 109 29.35 -17.56 9.39
CA GLN A 109 29.43 -18.86 10.06
C GLN A 109 28.10 -19.64 10.02
N PHE A 110 27.01 -18.99 9.61
CA PHE A 110 25.69 -19.59 9.51
C PHE A 110 25.18 -19.62 8.06
N CYS A 111 24.45 -20.67 7.71
CA CYS A 111 23.86 -20.84 6.38
C CYS A 111 22.41 -21.30 6.45
N LEU A 112 21.71 -21.17 5.31
CA LEU A 112 20.39 -21.74 5.09
C LEU A 112 20.47 -23.26 5.20
N ASP A 113 19.76 -23.81 6.17
CA ASP A 113 19.73 -25.23 6.48
C ASP A 113 18.28 -25.70 6.62
N VAL A 114 18.12 -27.02 6.74
CA VAL A 114 16.83 -27.67 6.81
C VAL A 114 16.72 -28.39 8.14
N ASP A 115 15.65 -28.10 8.87
CA ASP A 115 15.22 -28.97 9.95
C ASP A 115 14.45 -30.15 9.32
N SER A 116 15.15 -31.27 9.16
CA SER A 116 14.64 -32.47 8.50
C SER A 116 13.41 -33.06 9.18
N ASP A 117 13.24 -32.82 10.49
CA ASP A 117 12.13 -33.34 11.28
C ASP A 117 10.86 -32.48 11.11
N HIS A 118 11.02 -31.19 10.78
CA HIS A 118 9.91 -30.22 10.75
C HIS A 118 9.61 -29.60 9.37
N LYS A 119 10.36 -29.95 8.32
CA LYS A 119 10.19 -29.38 6.95
C LYS A 119 10.30 -27.84 6.93
N LYS A 120 11.02 -27.29 7.91
CA LYS A 120 11.25 -25.86 8.09
C LYS A 120 12.63 -25.48 7.59
N VAL A 121 12.74 -24.23 7.17
CA VAL A 121 13.99 -23.62 6.73
C VAL A 121 14.54 -22.82 7.91
N VAL A 122 15.79 -23.08 8.27
CA VAL A 122 16.43 -22.54 9.48
C VAL A 122 17.84 -22.04 9.17
N LEU A 123 18.49 -21.38 10.14
CA LEU A 123 19.94 -21.18 10.09
C LEU A 123 20.64 -22.38 10.73
N GLY A 124 21.65 -22.92 10.05
CA GLY A 124 22.57 -23.94 10.56
C GLY A 124 24.00 -23.42 10.63
N GLU A 125 24.90 -24.11 11.35
CA GLU A 125 26.34 -23.83 11.32
C GLU A 125 26.92 -24.28 9.97
N SER A 126 27.52 -23.37 9.19
CA SER A 126 27.99 -23.68 7.83
C SER A 126 29.05 -24.78 7.79
N ALA A 127 29.87 -24.89 8.84
CA ALA A 127 30.87 -25.95 8.97
C ALA A 127 30.28 -27.34 9.29
N ARG A 128 29.01 -27.43 9.70
CA ARG A 128 28.34 -28.68 10.11
C ARG A 128 27.13 -29.03 9.26
N SER A 129 26.56 -28.07 8.53
CA SER A 129 25.40 -28.32 7.67
C SER A 129 25.76 -29.26 6.52
N SER A 130 24.98 -30.33 6.36
CA SER A 130 25.07 -31.26 5.22
C SER A 130 24.13 -30.90 4.07
N THR A 131 23.35 -29.83 4.20
CA THR A 131 22.38 -29.40 3.20
C THR A 131 23.06 -28.83 1.96
N VAL A 132 22.69 -29.37 0.80
CA VAL A 132 23.13 -28.86 -0.50
C VAL A 132 21.94 -28.29 -1.25
N TRP A 133 22.09 -27.05 -1.71
CA TRP A 133 21.12 -26.32 -2.52
C TRP A 133 21.56 -26.23 -3.97
N THR A 134 20.60 -26.32 -4.88
CA THR A 134 20.77 -26.17 -6.33
C THR A 134 19.73 -25.21 -6.89
N HIS A 135 20.08 -24.47 -7.94
CA HIS A 135 19.15 -23.60 -8.66
C HIS A 135 18.92 -24.20 -10.05
N ASP A 136 17.69 -24.59 -10.35
CA ASP A 136 17.37 -25.21 -11.66
C ASP A 136 16.96 -24.19 -12.73
N SER A 137 16.88 -24.65 -13.99
CA SER A 137 16.61 -23.79 -15.15
C SER A 137 15.24 -23.10 -15.13
N GLU A 138 14.30 -23.60 -14.34
CA GLU A 138 12.98 -23.00 -14.15
C GLU A 138 12.96 -21.99 -12.99
N GLY A 139 14.13 -21.70 -12.40
CA GLY A 139 14.31 -20.73 -11.34
C GLY A 139 14.01 -21.27 -9.94
N ARG A 140 13.97 -22.59 -9.70
CA ARG A 140 13.66 -23.14 -8.37
C ARG A 140 14.91 -23.40 -7.55
N ILE A 141 14.88 -23.05 -6.27
CA ILE A 141 15.94 -23.38 -5.31
C ILE A 141 15.57 -24.69 -4.63
N LEU A 142 16.33 -25.74 -4.90
CA LEU A 142 16.02 -27.13 -4.54
C LEU A 142 17.09 -27.71 -3.62
N THR A 143 16.64 -28.48 -2.64
CA THR A 143 17.47 -29.42 -1.90
C THR A 143 16.84 -30.81 -2.02
N GLU A 144 17.64 -31.78 -2.45
CA GLU A 144 17.16 -33.11 -2.85
C GLU A 144 15.99 -33.07 -3.87
N SER A 145 14.79 -33.48 -3.47
CA SER A 145 13.56 -33.52 -4.28
C SER A 145 12.54 -32.42 -3.94
N ARG A 146 12.90 -31.48 -3.05
CA ARG A 146 11.99 -30.47 -2.50
C ARG A 146 12.52 -29.06 -2.78
N GLY A 147 11.62 -28.13 -3.04
CA GLY A 147 11.93 -26.74 -3.33
C GLY A 147 11.58 -25.81 -2.18
N LEU A 148 12.34 -24.74 -2.06
CA LEU A 148 12.01 -23.59 -1.24
C LEU A 148 10.69 -22.99 -1.76
N ASP A 149 9.68 -22.84 -0.92
CA ASP A 149 8.34 -22.42 -1.32
C ASP A 149 7.77 -21.34 -0.39
N VAL A 150 7.10 -20.34 -0.98
CA VAL A 150 6.34 -19.30 -0.26
C VAL A 150 4.84 -19.58 -0.42
N PRO A 151 4.16 -20.16 0.58
CA PRO A 151 2.74 -20.47 0.48
C PRO A 151 1.87 -19.27 0.04
N TRP A 152 0.74 -19.55 -0.61
CA TRP A 152 -0.20 -18.52 -1.10
C TRP A 152 -1.02 -17.86 0.01
N GLY A 153 -0.91 -18.34 1.26
CA GLY A 153 -1.56 -17.73 2.41
C GLY A 153 -0.97 -16.37 2.76
N LYS A 154 -1.82 -15.47 3.25
CA LYS A 154 -1.42 -14.12 3.63
C LYS A 154 -1.42 -13.92 5.16
N PRO A 155 -0.42 -13.19 5.70
CA PRO A 155 0.61 -12.44 4.98
C PRO A 155 1.70 -13.38 4.43
N ARG A 156 2.17 -13.12 3.20
CA ARG A 156 3.11 -13.97 2.45
C ARG A 156 4.54 -13.94 3.02
N THR A 157 4.68 -14.36 4.27
CA THR A 157 5.86 -14.21 5.13
C THR A 157 6.49 -15.55 5.46
N ALA A 158 5.76 -16.65 5.42
CA ALA A 158 6.32 -17.98 5.66
C ALA A 158 7.18 -18.48 4.49
N VAL A 159 8.22 -19.24 4.82
CA VAL A 159 9.04 -20.02 3.86
C VAL A 159 9.15 -21.46 4.35
N ILE A 160 8.85 -22.40 3.45
CA ILE A 160 8.83 -23.83 3.75
C ILE A 160 9.54 -24.66 2.68
N LEU A 161 9.73 -25.95 2.95
CA LEU A 161 10.09 -26.94 1.93
C LEU A 161 8.87 -27.73 1.44
N TYR A 162 8.63 -27.68 0.14
CA TYR A 162 7.49 -28.32 -0.51
C TYR A 162 7.94 -29.21 -1.69
N PRO A 163 7.20 -30.28 -2.06
CA PRO A 163 7.54 -31.05 -3.25
C PRO A 163 7.67 -30.15 -4.49
N LYS A 164 8.58 -30.52 -5.40
CA LYS A 164 8.82 -29.75 -6.62
C LYS A 164 7.53 -29.58 -7.44
N HIS A 165 7.17 -28.33 -7.76
CA HIS A 165 6.11 -27.97 -8.71
C HIS A 165 6.54 -26.74 -9.53
N ASP A 166 5.68 -26.28 -10.44
CA ASP A 166 6.01 -25.18 -11.36
C ASP A 166 5.30 -23.86 -11.03
N GLY A 167 4.79 -23.75 -9.80
CA GLY A 167 4.11 -22.56 -9.32
C GLY A 167 5.09 -21.43 -9.06
N ALA A 168 4.70 -20.18 -9.33
CA ALA A 168 5.53 -19.01 -9.07
C ALA A 168 5.95 -18.88 -7.59
N ASN A 169 5.24 -19.53 -6.66
CA ASN A 169 5.59 -19.62 -5.25
C ASN A 169 6.82 -20.48 -4.94
N GLN A 170 7.26 -21.33 -5.87
CA GLN A 170 8.50 -22.10 -5.73
C GLN A 170 9.63 -21.57 -6.62
N LYS A 171 9.36 -20.55 -7.44
CA LYS A 171 10.34 -19.92 -8.32
C LYS A 171 10.95 -18.72 -7.60
N TRP A 172 12.26 -18.60 -7.73
CA TRP A 172 13.09 -17.62 -7.03
C TRP A 172 14.01 -16.93 -8.02
N TRP A 173 14.03 -15.61 -7.93
CA TRP A 173 15.08 -14.81 -8.51
C TRP A 173 16.22 -14.67 -7.52
N THR A 174 17.44 -14.85 -7.98
CA THR A 174 18.62 -14.32 -7.31
C THR A 174 18.85 -12.90 -7.82
N LEU A 175 19.18 -11.94 -6.96
CA LEU A 175 19.54 -10.61 -7.42
C LEU A 175 20.78 -10.65 -8.33
N SER A 176 21.73 -11.56 -8.12
CA SER A 176 22.85 -11.79 -9.04
C SER A 176 22.39 -12.36 -10.38
N GLY A 177 21.38 -13.24 -10.41
CA GLY A 177 20.78 -13.77 -11.64
C GLY A 177 19.92 -12.74 -12.36
N LEU A 178 19.23 -11.88 -11.61
CA LEU A 178 18.55 -10.68 -12.12
C LEU A 178 19.58 -9.68 -12.64
N LYS A 179 20.65 -9.39 -11.91
CA LYS A 179 21.77 -8.53 -12.35
C LYS A 179 22.48 -9.12 -13.57
N ALA A 180 22.63 -10.43 -13.67
CA ALA A 180 23.23 -11.11 -14.81
C ALA A 180 22.29 -11.10 -16.03
N SER A 181 20.97 -11.16 -15.82
CA SER A 181 19.96 -11.01 -16.87
C SER A 181 19.60 -9.55 -17.20
N LEU A 182 19.97 -8.59 -16.34
CA LEU A 182 19.66 -7.16 -16.46
C LEU A 182 20.87 -6.25 -16.65
N GLY A 183 22.10 -6.72 -16.41
CA GLY A 183 23.30 -5.88 -16.46
C GLY A 183 23.19 -4.63 -15.57
N GLY A 184 22.93 -4.81 -14.28
CA GLY A 184 23.23 -3.85 -13.20
C GLY A 184 22.61 -2.44 -13.24
N THR A 185 21.50 -2.22 -12.53
CA THR A 185 21.18 -0.91 -11.91
C THR A 185 20.25 -1.11 -10.72
N ALA A 186 20.64 -0.62 -9.54
CA ALA A 186 19.79 -0.54 -8.36
C ALA A 186 19.10 0.84 -8.32
N CYS A 187 17.77 0.84 -8.28
CA CYS A 187 16.95 1.95 -7.78
C CYS A 187 15.55 1.40 -7.44
N VAL A 188 15.18 1.45 -6.16
CA VAL A 188 13.83 1.17 -5.66
C VAL A 188 13.25 2.47 -5.14
N ARG A 189 12.15 2.92 -5.77
CA ARG A 189 11.02 3.57 -5.08
C ARG A 189 9.78 3.47 -5.97
N MET A 190 8.75 2.80 -5.47
CA MET A 190 7.42 2.81 -6.07
C MET A 190 6.62 3.89 -5.37
N ASP A 191 6.44 5.03 -6.03
CA ASP A 191 5.33 5.93 -5.75
C ASP A 191 4.43 5.95 -6.97
N CYS A 192 3.13 5.85 -6.74
CA CYS A 192 2.08 5.89 -7.76
C CYS A 192 1.92 7.30 -8.32
N VAL A 193 2.89 7.78 -9.10
CA VAL A 193 2.81 8.81 -10.16
C VAL A 193 4.05 8.59 -11.06
N PRO A 194 4.10 8.89 -12.38
CA PRO A 194 5.28 8.55 -13.17
C PRO A 194 6.44 9.51 -12.84
N THR A 195 7.17 9.22 -11.77
CA THR A 195 8.43 9.88 -11.37
C THR A 195 9.64 9.25 -12.06
N ARG A 196 9.42 8.22 -12.88
CA ARG A 196 10.47 7.49 -13.57
C ARG A 196 10.66 7.99 -14.99
N VAL A 197 11.91 8.18 -15.39
CA VAL A 197 12.32 8.65 -16.72
C VAL A 197 13.29 7.68 -17.37
N LEU A 198 13.34 7.74 -18.71
CA LEU A 198 14.25 6.92 -19.51
C LEU A 198 15.71 7.34 -19.24
N GLU A 199 16.50 6.47 -18.62
CA GLU A 199 17.90 6.69 -18.26
C GLU A 199 18.83 5.69 -18.94
N ILE A 200 20.07 6.13 -19.23
CA ILE A 200 21.16 5.29 -19.72
C ILE A 200 22.13 4.95 -18.59
N CYS A 201 22.39 3.65 -18.43
CA CYS A 201 23.42 3.14 -17.53
C CYS A 201 24.58 2.53 -18.32
N HIS A 202 25.82 2.90 -17.98
CA HIS A 202 27.03 2.25 -18.49
C HIS A 202 27.40 1.05 -17.62
N LYS A 203 27.83 -0.07 -18.22
CA LYS A 203 28.55 -1.13 -17.49
C LYS A 203 29.89 -0.56 -16.97
N GLU A 204 30.14 -0.65 -15.66
CA GLU A 204 31.47 -0.33 -15.11
C GLU A 204 32.49 -1.42 -15.50
N CYS A 205 33.66 -1.00 -15.99
CA CYS A 205 34.82 -1.87 -16.13
C CYS A 205 35.35 -2.25 -14.74
N GLN A 206 35.32 -3.55 -14.41
CA GLN A 206 36.05 -4.09 -13.26
C GLN A 206 37.56 -4.01 -13.52
N ALA A 207 38.33 -3.44 -12.59
CA ALA A 207 39.78 -3.54 -12.56
C ALA A 207 40.18 -4.59 -11.51
N GLU A 208 40.90 -5.62 -11.95
CA GLU A 208 41.59 -6.57 -11.07
C GLU A 208 42.72 -5.85 -10.30
N TYR A 209 42.91 -6.32 -9.06
CA TYR A 209 43.81 -5.84 -8.00
C TYR A 209 45.17 -5.20 -8.41
N GLY A 210 45.50 -4.07 -7.76
CA GLY A 210 46.90 -3.72 -7.43
C GLY A 210 47.29 -2.24 -7.58
N GLN A 211 47.32 -1.52 -6.45
CA GLN A 211 48.02 -0.24 -6.18
C GLN A 211 47.60 1.07 -6.91
N MET A 212 47.27 2.04 -6.04
CA MET A 212 47.31 3.52 -6.16
C MET A 212 46.52 4.26 -7.26
N SER A 213 45.85 5.32 -6.77
CA SER A 213 45.15 6.42 -7.45
C SER A 213 43.71 6.16 -7.91
N ALA A 214 42.85 7.14 -7.63
CA ALA A 214 41.41 7.11 -7.85
C ALA A 214 41.04 6.81 -9.32
N PRO A 215 39.99 6.02 -9.61
CA PRO A 215 39.61 5.74 -10.98
C PRO A 215 38.91 6.96 -11.60
N THR A 216 39.63 7.67 -12.46
CA THR A 216 39.04 8.43 -13.56
C THR A 216 38.39 7.46 -14.55
N CYS A 217 37.11 7.65 -14.88
CA CYS A 217 36.45 6.95 -15.99
C CYS A 217 37.32 7.04 -17.26
N GLN A 218 37.84 5.90 -17.74
CA GLN A 218 38.46 5.87 -19.05
C GLN A 218 37.37 5.97 -20.13
N ARG A 219 37.55 6.89 -21.08
CA ARG A 219 36.87 6.86 -22.38
C ARG A 219 37.13 5.49 -23.04
N GLY A 220 36.15 4.59 -23.07
CA GLY A 220 36.37 3.28 -23.69
C GLY A 220 35.27 2.19 -23.67
N SER A 221 34.14 2.34 -22.97
CA SER A 221 33.06 1.33 -23.07
C SER A 221 32.33 1.43 -24.42
N ASP A 222 32.18 0.33 -25.16
CA ASP A 222 31.40 0.31 -26.41
C ASP A 222 29.98 0.81 -26.09
N PRO A 223 29.47 1.83 -26.81
CA PRO A 223 28.11 2.32 -26.69
C PRO A 223 27.03 1.23 -26.63
N ARG A 224 27.28 0.08 -27.27
CA ARG A 224 26.39 -1.08 -27.34
C ARG A 224 26.23 -1.84 -26.02
N ASP A 225 27.07 -1.58 -25.02
CA ASP A 225 26.97 -2.17 -23.67
C ASP A 225 26.09 -1.36 -22.69
N ALA A 226 25.55 -0.23 -23.13
CA ALA A 226 24.67 0.61 -22.31
C ALA A 226 23.26 -0.01 -22.20
N VAL A 227 22.72 -0.06 -20.97
CA VAL A 227 21.34 -0.49 -20.70
C VAL A 227 20.46 0.74 -20.58
N VAL A 228 19.33 0.75 -21.29
CA VAL A 228 18.34 1.82 -21.20
C VAL A 228 17.15 1.34 -20.37
N GLY A 229 16.83 2.05 -19.29
CA GLY A 229 15.80 1.67 -18.33
C GLY A 229 15.06 2.87 -17.74
N LEU A 230 14.27 2.63 -16.71
CA LEU A 230 13.55 3.61 -15.92
C LEU A 230 14.26 3.83 -14.59
N ALA A 231 14.49 5.08 -14.24
CA ALA A 231 15.05 5.50 -12.96
C ALA A 231 14.35 6.76 -12.46
N GLU A 232 14.50 7.07 -11.16
CA GLU A 232 14.01 8.34 -10.62
C GLU A 232 14.67 9.50 -11.35
N TYR A 233 13.90 10.52 -11.73
CA TYR A 233 14.49 11.68 -12.38
C TYR A 233 15.49 12.38 -11.45
N THR A 234 16.68 12.64 -11.96
CA THR A 234 17.78 13.39 -11.33
C THR A 234 18.15 14.64 -12.14
N GLY A 235 17.65 14.76 -13.38
CA GLY A 235 18.01 15.84 -14.29
C GLY A 235 19.40 15.69 -14.90
N SER A 236 20.08 14.56 -14.67
CA SER A 236 21.40 14.26 -15.21
C SER A 236 21.38 14.17 -16.74
N GLY A 237 22.56 14.31 -17.36
CA GLY A 237 22.71 14.09 -18.79
C GLY A 237 22.30 12.67 -19.22
N ARG A 238 22.41 11.68 -18.33
CA ARG A 238 21.99 10.28 -18.53
C ARG A 238 20.50 10.11 -18.83
N GLN A 239 19.68 11.07 -18.41
CA GLN A 239 18.22 11.05 -18.55
C GLN A 239 17.71 11.99 -19.65
N GLN A 240 18.62 12.71 -20.31
CA GLN A 240 18.29 13.72 -21.30
C GLN A 240 18.50 13.20 -22.73
N TRP A 241 17.59 13.58 -23.62
CA TRP A 241 17.57 13.12 -25.00
C TRP A 241 17.24 14.27 -25.95
N PHE A 242 17.89 14.28 -27.11
CA PHE A 242 17.66 15.24 -28.19
C PHE A 242 17.07 14.55 -29.40
N VAL A 243 16.13 15.22 -30.06
CA VAL A 243 15.35 14.62 -31.14
C VAL A 243 15.72 15.30 -32.43
N GLN A 244 16.22 14.53 -33.40
CA GLN A 244 16.58 15.01 -34.73
C GLN A 244 16.16 13.98 -35.78
N GLY A 245 15.24 14.36 -36.69
CA GLY A 245 14.81 13.47 -37.78
C GLY A 245 14.21 12.13 -37.33
N GLY A 246 13.56 12.07 -36.16
CA GLY A 246 13.00 10.85 -35.58
C GLY A 246 13.98 9.97 -34.79
N GLN A 247 15.26 10.33 -34.77
CA GLN A 247 16.25 9.71 -33.88
C GLN A 247 16.28 10.42 -32.53
N TRP A 248 16.38 9.64 -31.46
CA TRP A 248 16.54 10.13 -30.08
C TRP A 248 17.99 9.97 -29.66
N GLN A 249 18.76 11.04 -29.82
CA GLN A 249 20.18 11.11 -29.51
C GLN A 249 20.38 11.34 -28.02
N TRP A 250 21.31 10.60 -27.43
CA TRP A 250 21.61 10.73 -26.01
C TRP A 250 22.35 12.03 -25.71
N ALA A 251 21.99 12.73 -24.61
CA ALA A 251 22.56 14.03 -24.30
C ALA A 251 24.05 13.99 -23.92
N GLU A 252 24.53 12.98 -23.20
CA GLU A 252 25.95 12.90 -22.83
C GLU A 252 26.84 12.52 -24.02
N ASN A 253 26.27 11.87 -25.05
CA ASN A 253 26.98 11.58 -26.28
C ASN A 253 26.05 11.58 -27.50
N ARG A 254 26.03 12.70 -28.24
CA ARG A 254 25.17 12.93 -29.41
C ARG A 254 25.47 12.03 -30.62
N SER A 255 26.61 11.34 -30.63
CA SER A 255 26.91 10.34 -31.67
C SER A 255 26.14 9.03 -31.50
N LEU A 256 25.39 8.88 -30.40
CA LEU A 256 24.61 7.70 -30.05
C LEU A 256 23.13 8.02 -29.96
N CYS A 257 22.28 7.10 -30.42
CA CYS A 257 20.84 7.22 -30.35
C CYS A 257 20.18 5.95 -29.79
N LEU A 258 18.98 6.13 -29.24
CA LEU A 258 18.11 5.05 -28.81
C LEU A 258 17.78 4.13 -29.99
N SER A 259 17.91 2.83 -29.80
CA SER A 259 17.64 1.81 -30.80
C SER A 259 16.94 0.60 -30.19
N PRO A 260 16.07 -0.10 -30.94
CA PRO A 260 15.59 -1.42 -30.56
C PRO A 260 16.75 -2.41 -30.38
N ASP A 261 16.70 -3.21 -29.31
CA ASP A 261 17.54 -4.39 -29.17
C ASP A 261 16.77 -5.61 -29.70
N GLU A 262 17.00 -5.94 -30.99
CA GLU A 262 16.33 -7.03 -31.70
C GLU A 262 16.57 -8.41 -31.05
N GLY A 263 17.62 -8.56 -30.23
CA GLY A 263 17.97 -9.82 -29.56
C GLY A 263 17.38 -10.01 -28.16
N ARG A 264 16.89 -8.93 -27.50
CA ARG A 264 16.50 -8.96 -26.08
C ARG A 264 15.11 -8.39 -25.76
N GLN A 265 14.31 -8.09 -26.78
CA GLN A 265 13.02 -7.40 -26.63
C GLN A 265 13.13 -6.07 -25.83
N GLY A 266 14.30 -5.43 -25.88
CA GLY A 266 14.65 -4.28 -25.04
C GLY A 266 15.14 -3.07 -25.84
N LEU A 267 15.85 -2.18 -25.16
CA LEU A 267 16.41 -0.95 -25.70
C LEU A 267 17.92 -0.92 -25.54
N CYS A 268 18.61 -0.36 -26.52
CA CYS A 268 20.05 -0.15 -26.49
C CYS A 268 20.45 1.19 -27.13
N LEU A 269 21.74 1.52 -27.08
CA LEU A 269 22.32 2.61 -27.83
C LEU A 269 23.02 2.11 -29.11
N ALA A 270 22.83 2.83 -30.20
CA ALA A 270 23.52 2.59 -31.47
C ALA A 270 24.14 3.88 -32.03
N PRO A 271 25.20 3.81 -32.86
CA PRO A 271 25.73 4.98 -33.54
C PRO A 271 24.65 5.65 -34.41
N SER A 272 24.42 6.96 -34.22
CA SER A 272 23.35 7.72 -34.89
C SER A 272 23.46 7.67 -36.43
N GLU A 273 24.69 7.64 -36.95
CA GLU A 273 24.99 7.52 -38.40
C GLU A 273 24.65 6.15 -39.00
N LYS A 274 24.52 5.11 -38.17
CA LYS A 274 24.25 3.73 -38.60
C LYS A 274 22.86 3.23 -38.21
N SER A 275 22.15 3.95 -37.34
CA SER A 275 20.83 3.54 -36.87
C SER A 275 19.73 3.97 -37.84
N SER A 276 18.94 3.00 -38.29
CA SER A 276 17.70 3.21 -39.05
C SER A 276 16.47 3.33 -38.15
N ALA A 277 16.64 3.32 -36.81
CA ALA A 277 15.53 3.38 -35.88
C ALA A 277 14.84 4.74 -35.93
N PHE A 278 13.57 4.73 -36.33
CA PHE A 278 12.70 5.89 -36.34
C PHE A 278 11.68 5.76 -35.21
N TRP A 279 11.68 6.73 -34.30
CA TRP A 279 10.81 6.72 -33.14
C TRP A 279 9.76 7.82 -33.23
N THR A 280 8.52 7.45 -32.94
CA THR A 280 7.40 8.37 -32.82
C THR A 280 6.86 8.34 -31.41
N LEU A 281 6.50 9.51 -30.88
CA LEU A 281 5.63 9.65 -29.72
C LEU A 281 4.34 10.25 -30.25
N ASN A 282 3.28 9.44 -30.34
CA ASN A 282 2.00 9.89 -30.88
C ASN A 282 1.19 10.69 -29.86
N GLU A 283 0.07 11.28 -30.29
CA GLU A 283 -0.81 12.11 -29.43
C GLU A 283 -1.44 11.32 -28.27
N GLU A 284 -1.58 10.00 -28.44
CA GLU A 284 -2.10 9.11 -27.40
C GLU A 284 -1.03 8.72 -26.37
N GLY A 285 0.21 9.24 -26.50
CA GLY A 285 1.33 8.97 -25.60
C GLY A 285 2.05 7.65 -25.86
N ILE A 286 1.81 7.00 -27.00
CA ILE A 286 2.50 5.77 -27.38
C ILE A 286 3.86 6.15 -27.97
N PHE A 287 4.92 5.81 -27.25
CA PHE A 287 6.30 6.02 -27.67
C PHE A 287 6.83 4.73 -28.29
N GLY A 288 7.17 4.71 -29.58
CA GLY A 288 7.54 3.47 -30.25
C GLY A 288 8.13 3.66 -31.64
N THR A 289 8.41 2.53 -32.29
CA THR A 289 8.69 2.43 -33.72
C THR A 289 7.42 2.05 -34.48
N GLU A 290 7.48 1.90 -35.81
CA GLU A 290 6.30 1.54 -36.62
C GLU A 290 5.60 0.22 -36.20
N SER A 291 6.30 -0.70 -35.54
CA SER A 291 5.78 -2.04 -35.20
C SER A 291 5.69 -2.35 -33.70
N ARG A 292 6.32 -1.57 -32.82
CA ARG A 292 6.38 -1.82 -31.37
C ARG A 292 6.45 -0.52 -30.55
N ALA A 293 5.88 -0.54 -29.35
CA ALA A 293 5.90 0.56 -28.39
C ALA A 293 6.74 0.23 -27.16
N LEU A 294 7.26 1.27 -26.50
CA LEU A 294 7.85 1.20 -25.19
C LEU A 294 6.76 0.84 -24.18
N ASP A 295 7.03 -0.23 -23.45
CA ASP A 295 6.14 -0.79 -22.45
C ASP A 295 6.91 -1.00 -21.16
N VAL A 296 6.28 -0.64 -20.05
CA VAL A 296 6.77 -0.90 -18.71
C VAL A 296 6.08 -2.17 -18.20
N PRO A 297 6.80 -3.29 -18.04
CA PRO A 297 6.20 -4.49 -17.46
C PRO A 297 5.61 -4.19 -16.09
N TRP A 298 4.52 -4.85 -15.73
CA TRP A 298 3.88 -4.72 -14.41
C TRP A 298 4.69 -5.42 -13.28
N GLU A 299 5.93 -5.82 -13.56
CA GLU A 299 6.89 -6.43 -12.64
C GLU A 299 7.59 -5.35 -11.81
N GLU A 300 7.68 -5.56 -10.49
CA GLU A 300 8.34 -4.60 -9.59
C GLU A 300 9.78 -5.00 -9.26
N PRO A 301 10.72 -4.05 -9.22
CA PRO A 301 10.51 -2.62 -9.44
C PRO A 301 10.32 -2.31 -10.94
N ARG A 302 9.38 -1.40 -11.27
CA ARG A 302 9.13 -0.90 -12.65
C ARG A 302 10.29 -0.11 -13.29
N THR A 303 11.51 -0.66 -13.30
CA THR A 303 12.74 -0.04 -13.81
C THR A 303 13.09 -0.52 -15.21
N LYS A 304 12.42 -1.57 -15.70
CA LYS A 304 12.67 -2.12 -17.03
C LYS A 304 11.73 -1.47 -18.05
N VAL A 305 12.27 -1.23 -19.25
CA VAL A 305 11.49 -0.85 -20.44
C VAL A 305 11.71 -1.89 -21.52
N ILE A 306 10.62 -2.38 -22.11
CA ILE A 306 10.66 -3.35 -23.20
C ILE A 306 9.99 -2.79 -24.46
N LEU A 307 10.23 -3.45 -25.60
CA LEU A 307 9.50 -3.20 -26.83
C LEU A 307 8.42 -4.24 -27.05
N TYR A 308 7.16 -3.81 -26.92
CA TYR A 308 5.99 -4.68 -26.98
C TYR A 308 4.98 -4.19 -28.04
N PRO A 309 4.11 -5.05 -28.59
CA PRO A 309 3.03 -4.59 -29.46
C PRO A 309 2.21 -3.47 -28.80
N ALA A 310 1.88 -2.44 -29.58
CA ALA A 310 1.07 -1.34 -29.09
C ALA A 310 -0.33 -1.85 -28.72
N HIS A 311 -0.70 -1.73 -27.45
CA HIS A 311 -2.03 -2.12 -26.94
C HIS A 311 -2.76 -0.96 -26.25
N GLY A 312 -2.08 0.18 -26.07
CA GLY A 312 -2.72 1.40 -25.56
C GLY A 312 -2.94 1.43 -24.06
N GLY A 313 -2.48 0.42 -23.31
CA GLY A 313 -2.55 0.38 -21.85
C GLY A 313 -1.70 1.46 -21.17
N GLN A 314 -2.00 1.72 -19.90
CA GLN A 314 -1.34 2.78 -19.10
C GLN A 314 0.18 2.63 -19.03
N ASN A 315 0.67 1.40 -19.02
CA ASN A 315 2.09 1.07 -19.02
C ASN A 315 2.81 1.33 -20.36
N GLN A 316 2.10 1.77 -21.40
CA GLN A 316 2.67 2.27 -22.66
C GLN A 316 2.50 3.79 -22.83
N LYS A 317 2.02 4.50 -21.80
CA LYS A 317 1.76 5.94 -21.86
C LYS A 317 2.97 6.74 -21.37
N TRP A 318 3.62 7.42 -22.31
CA TRP A 318 4.82 8.22 -22.07
C TRP A 318 4.56 9.70 -22.34
N TRP A 319 5.26 10.55 -21.61
CA TRP A 319 5.19 12.00 -21.78
C TRP A 319 6.57 12.59 -22.07
N ARG A 320 6.64 13.55 -22.99
CA ARG A 320 7.85 14.34 -23.19
C ARG A 320 7.84 15.53 -22.22
N LEU A 321 8.69 15.47 -21.20
CA LEU A 321 8.78 16.49 -20.16
C LEU A 321 9.00 17.90 -20.72
N SER A 322 9.88 18.07 -21.72
CA SER A 322 10.14 19.37 -22.36
C SER A 322 8.92 19.94 -23.10
N SER A 323 8.00 19.10 -23.57
CA SER A 323 6.76 19.52 -24.21
C SER A 323 5.70 19.94 -23.20
N LEU A 324 5.73 19.36 -21.99
CA LEU A 324 4.77 19.65 -20.93
C LEU A 324 5.09 20.93 -20.13
N ILE A 325 6.37 21.35 -20.08
CA ILE A 325 6.81 22.53 -19.32
C ILE A 325 6.57 23.85 -20.09
N ALA A 326 6.15 23.79 -21.36
CA ALA A 326 6.03 24.97 -22.23
C ALA A 326 4.96 26.00 -21.78
N ALA A 327 4.01 25.62 -20.92
CA ALA A 327 2.97 26.51 -20.42
C ALA A 327 3.45 27.31 -19.18
N THR A 328 3.23 28.63 -19.17
CA THR A 328 3.79 29.56 -18.16
C THR A 328 2.85 29.90 -17.00
N ARG A 329 1.64 29.35 -16.95
CA ARG A 329 0.61 29.73 -15.96
C ARG A 329 0.28 28.60 -14.99
N CYS A 330 0.27 28.91 -13.70
CA CYS A 330 -0.27 28.07 -12.61
C CYS A 330 -1.64 27.50 -13.02
N VAL A 331 -1.83 26.19 -12.89
CA VAL A 331 -3.17 25.58 -13.04
C VAL A 331 -4.02 26.05 -11.87
N LYS A 332 -5.30 26.35 -12.10
CA LYS A 332 -6.25 26.74 -11.05
C LYS A 332 -7.37 25.74 -11.00
N TYR A 333 -7.87 25.48 -9.79
CA TYR A 333 -8.94 24.53 -9.56
C TYR A 333 -10.27 25.25 -9.29
N PRO A 334 -11.42 24.70 -9.75
CA PRO A 334 -11.57 23.37 -10.34
C PRO A 334 -11.05 23.26 -11.79
N LEU A 335 -10.40 22.14 -12.10
CA LEU A 335 -9.95 21.75 -13.44
C LEU A 335 -10.90 20.68 -14.00
N ALA A 336 -11.34 20.79 -15.25
CA ALA A 336 -12.23 19.78 -15.84
C ALA A 336 -11.55 18.41 -15.91
N CYS A 337 -12.25 17.32 -15.58
CA CYS A 337 -11.66 15.97 -15.62
C CYS A 337 -11.26 15.53 -17.04
N THR A 338 -11.90 16.12 -18.06
CA THR A 338 -11.59 15.89 -19.48
C THR A 338 -10.35 16.65 -19.96
N ASP A 339 -9.83 17.61 -19.18
CA ASP A 339 -8.61 18.37 -19.51
C ASP A 339 -7.36 17.60 -19.08
N VAL A 340 -7.17 16.45 -19.74
CA VAL A 340 -6.06 15.52 -19.49
C VAL A 340 -4.71 16.16 -19.81
N ASP A 341 -4.66 17.08 -20.77
CA ASP A 341 -3.41 17.76 -21.15
C ASP A 341 -2.94 18.71 -20.05
N THR A 342 -3.83 19.52 -19.47
CA THR A 342 -3.49 20.37 -18.32
C THR A 342 -3.13 19.53 -17.09
N TYR A 343 -3.81 18.40 -16.86
CA TYR A 343 -3.44 17.45 -15.81
C TYR A 343 -2.00 16.93 -15.98
N LYS A 344 -1.64 16.47 -17.18
CA LYS A 344 -0.27 15.99 -17.49
C LYS A 344 0.77 17.10 -17.31
N GLN A 345 0.45 18.32 -17.75
CA GLN A 345 1.32 19.49 -17.54
C GLN A 345 1.53 19.78 -16.06
N GLU A 346 0.48 19.72 -15.23
CA GLU A 346 0.60 19.96 -13.79
C GLU A 346 1.46 18.88 -13.13
N MET A 347 1.24 17.60 -13.43
CA MET A 347 2.08 16.52 -12.90
C MET A 347 3.56 16.68 -13.28
N ALA A 348 3.83 17.09 -14.52
CA ALA A 348 5.19 17.39 -14.97
C ALA A 348 5.82 18.56 -14.20
N ARG A 349 5.06 19.62 -13.90
CA ARG A 349 5.55 20.76 -13.12
C ARG A 349 5.83 20.40 -11.67
N ILE A 350 4.95 19.61 -11.04
CA ILE A 350 5.13 19.08 -9.68
C ILE A 350 6.45 18.31 -9.59
N LEU A 351 6.74 17.49 -10.61
CA LEU A 351 8.00 16.77 -10.74
C LEU A 351 9.17 17.76 -10.83
N VAL A 352 9.17 18.68 -11.81
CA VAL A 352 10.24 19.69 -11.97
C VAL A 352 10.51 20.48 -10.69
N ASN A 353 9.45 20.89 -9.98
CA ASN A 353 9.56 21.59 -8.71
C ASN A 353 10.28 20.76 -7.65
N LYS A 354 9.91 19.48 -7.49
CA LYS A 354 10.54 18.54 -6.55
C LYS A 354 12.05 18.39 -6.79
N LEU A 355 12.46 18.51 -8.05
CA LEU A 355 13.82 18.25 -8.50
C LEU A 355 14.69 19.51 -8.59
N SER A 356 14.05 20.67 -8.59
CA SER A 356 14.75 21.94 -8.66
C SER A 356 15.54 22.21 -7.38
N ASN A 357 16.72 22.83 -7.52
CA ASN A 357 17.58 23.15 -6.39
C ASN A 357 16.79 23.86 -5.28
N VAL A 358 16.83 23.28 -4.07
CA VAL A 358 16.10 23.77 -2.89
C VAL A 358 16.40 25.25 -2.57
N SER A 359 17.59 25.73 -2.91
CA SER A 359 18.04 27.10 -2.65
C SER A 359 17.42 28.15 -3.58
N LEU A 360 16.78 27.73 -4.68
CA LEU A 360 16.12 28.63 -5.63
C LEU A 360 14.61 28.71 -5.34
N PRO A 361 13.90 29.74 -5.82
CA PRO A 361 12.44 29.73 -5.81
C PRO A 361 11.88 28.56 -6.63
N LEU A 362 10.66 28.12 -6.32
CA LEU A 362 9.95 27.14 -7.14
C LEU A 362 9.88 27.61 -8.61
N PRO A 363 10.32 26.79 -9.58
CA PRO A 363 10.23 27.12 -11.00
C PRO A 363 8.79 27.33 -11.47
N HIS A 364 7.84 26.58 -10.90
CA HIS A 364 6.42 26.64 -11.23
C HIS A 364 5.58 26.84 -9.98
N ALA A 365 4.67 27.81 -10.02
CA ALA A 365 3.69 28.01 -8.96
C ALA A 365 2.64 26.88 -8.96
N VAL A 366 2.21 26.50 -7.76
CA VAL A 366 1.16 25.51 -7.50
C VAL A 366 -0.03 26.22 -6.84
N ASP A 367 -1.26 25.79 -7.13
CA ASP A 367 -2.49 26.39 -6.60
C ASP A 367 -2.79 25.98 -5.15
N VAL A 368 -1.95 26.46 -4.25
CA VAL A 368 -2.11 26.24 -2.81
C VAL A 368 -3.22 27.09 -2.19
N ASP A 369 -3.67 28.17 -2.86
CA ASP A 369 -4.78 29.01 -2.38
C ASP A 369 -6.09 28.22 -2.30
N THR A 370 -6.34 27.38 -3.31
CA THR A 370 -7.52 26.50 -3.33
C THR A 370 -7.38 25.39 -2.30
N PHE A 371 -6.21 24.73 -2.26
CA PHE A 371 -5.91 23.66 -1.31
C PHE A 371 -4.39 23.38 -1.26
N PRO A 372 -3.77 23.14 -0.08
CA PRO A 372 -4.39 23.05 1.25
C PRO A 372 -4.67 24.41 1.91
N GLY A 373 -4.13 25.49 1.34
CA GLY A 373 -4.27 26.87 1.78
C GLY A 373 -2.92 27.59 1.83
N SER A 374 -2.96 28.90 1.62
CA SER A 374 -1.77 29.77 1.68
C SER A 374 -1.52 30.33 3.07
N VAL A 375 -0.25 30.45 3.43
CA VAL A 375 0.21 31.19 4.62
C VAL A 375 0.61 32.61 4.19
N ALA A 376 0.15 33.62 4.92
CA ALA A 376 0.50 35.00 4.58
C ALA A 376 2.01 35.26 4.74
N LYS A 377 2.57 36.11 3.87
CA LYS A 377 3.98 36.53 3.98
C LYS A 377 4.26 37.33 5.26
N THR A 378 3.23 37.92 5.84
CA THR A 378 3.29 38.67 7.10
C THR A 378 3.20 37.77 8.34
N THR A 379 2.78 36.51 8.20
CA THR A 379 2.74 35.56 9.32
C THR A 379 4.16 35.32 9.85
N PRO A 380 4.42 35.47 11.15
CA PRO A 380 5.76 35.28 11.69
C PRO A 380 6.28 33.85 11.44
N ARG A 381 7.51 33.75 10.94
CA ARG A 381 8.25 32.49 10.87
C ARG A 381 8.94 32.23 12.20
N CYS A 382 8.96 30.98 12.63
CA CYS A 382 9.48 30.58 13.92
C CYS A 382 10.40 29.37 13.81
N SER A 383 11.07 29.07 14.92
CA SER A 383 11.77 27.80 15.13
C SER A 383 11.11 27.04 16.28
N ARG A 384 11.17 25.71 16.21
CA ARG A 384 10.58 24.77 17.17
C ARG A 384 11.53 23.63 17.45
N SER A 385 11.48 23.09 18.65
CA SER A 385 12.20 21.87 19.00
C SER A 385 11.18 20.79 19.35
N PHE A 386 11.23 19.68 18.63
CA PHE A 386 10.38 18.53 18.86
C PHE A 386 11.19 17.41 19.49
N THR A 387 10.70 16.86 20.60
CA THR A 387 11.19 15.56 21.08
C THR A 387 10.56 14.49 20.20
N LEU A 388 11.39 13.77 19.46
CA LEU A 388 10.99 12.61 18.66
C LEU A 388 11.14 11.38 19.56
N ASP A 389 10.01 10.76 19.88
CA ASP A 389 9.96 9.61 20.79
C ASP A 389 9.72 8.32 19.99
N LEU A 390 10.81 7.60 19.72
CA LEU A 390 10.83 6.30 19.08
C LEU A 390 11.10 5.20 20.12
N THR A 391 10.79 5.42 21.41
CA THR A 391 11.06 4.41 22.46
C THR A 391 10.16 3.18 22.34
N VAL A 392 9.03 3.34 21.64
CA VAL A 392 8.11 2.27 21.30
C VAL A 392 7.75 2.43 19.82
N LEU A 393 8.14 1.46 19.01
CA LEU A 393 7.91 1.41 17.56
C LEU A 393 7.13 0.14 17.20
N GLY A 394 6.44 0.23 16.07
CA GLY A 394 5.75 -0.91 15.48
C GLY A 394 4.42 -1.24 16.14
N GLN A 395 3.87 -2.35 15.67
CA GLN A 395 2.58 -2.90 16.11
C GLN A 395 2.70 -4.40 16.34
N ALA A 396 1.75 -4.99 17.08
CA ALA A 396 1.71 -6.45 17.21
C ALA A 396 1.50 -7.10 15.83
N SER A 397 2.34 -8.06 15.46
CA SER A 397 2.31 -8.69 14.13
C SER A 397 1.03 -9.51 13.86
N ASN A 398 0.25 -9.79 14.91
CA ASN A 398 -0.97 -10.57 14.86
C ASN A 398 -2.25 -9.73 15.00
N LEU A 399 -2.21 -8.40 14.80
CA LEU A 399 -3.42 -7.57 14.88
C LEU A 399 -4.48 -7.97 13.83
N ARG A 400 -4.04 -8.48 12.67
CA ARG A 400 -4.91 -8.98 11.58
C ARG A 400 -5.89 -7.91 11.08
N MET A 401 -5.46 -6.66 10.99
CA MET A 401 -6.29 -5.50 10.65
C MET A 401 -5.44 -4.42 9.97
N THR A 402 -6.06 -3.36 9.46
CA THR A 402 -5.33 -2.17 9.02
C THR A 402 -4.92 -1.37 10.26
N ALA A 403 -3.67 -1.54 10.69
CA ALA A 403 -3.15 -0.88 11.88
C ALA A 403 -2.68 0.55 11.56
N PRO A 404 -2.85 1.50 12.49
CA PRO A 404 -2.22 2.81 12.40
C PRO A 404 -0.69 2.74 12.34
N GLU A 405 -0.09 3.64 11.56
CA GLU A 405 1.36 3.82 11.52
C GLU A 405 1.82 4.81 12.61
N ASP A 406 3.13 4.83 12.83
CA ASP A 406 3.77 5.65 13.86
C ASP A 406 4.00 7.07 13.39
N TRP A 407 2.91 7.83 13.32
CA TRP A 407 2.91 9.26 13.01
C TRP A 407 2.86 10.09 14.29
N GLN A 408 3.84 10.99 14.43
CA GLN A 408 3.87 12.01 15.47
C GLN A 408 3.38 13.36 14.92
N PRO A 409 2.21 13.85 15.38
CA PRO A 409 1.72 15.17 14.98
C PRO A 409 2.55 16.28 15.65
N THR A 410 2.62 17.45 15.00
CA THR A 410 3.32 18.63 15.53
C THR A 410 2.43 19.87 15.52
N ASP A 411 2.87 20.95 16.20
CA ASP A 411 2.26 22.28 16.15
C ASP A 411 2.86 23.18 15.06
N ALA A 412 3.58 22.60 14.08
CA ALA A 412 4.22 23.33 13.00
C ALA A 412 3.53 23.12 11.65
N TYR A 413 3.47 24.18 10.86
CA TYR A 413 3.03 24.17 9.47
C TYR A 413 4.14 24.71 8.57
N VAL A 414 4.43 24.00 7.48
CA VAL A 414 5.42 24.40 6.47
C VAL A 414 4.73 25.28 5.43
N PRO A 415 5.14 26.54 5.24
CA PRO A 415 4.63 27.39 4.17
C PRO A 415 5.03 26.86 2.79
N ALA A 416 4.08 26.87 1.84
CA ALA A 416 4.30 26.40 0.49
C ALA A 416 5.42 27.18 -0.23
N GLY A 417 6.35 26.44 -0.85
CA GLY A 417 7.45 26.96 -1.66
C GLY A 417 8.58 27.63 -0.88
N GLU A 418 8.48 27.74 0.44
CA GLU A 418 9.54 28.28 1.29
C GLU A 418 10.53 27.19 1.72
N VAL A 419 11.80 27.57 1.82
CA VAL A 419 12.83 26.68 2.36
C VAL A 419 12.70 26.62 3.87
N PHE A 420 12.62 25.42 4.42
CA PHE A 420 12.64 25.18 5.85
C PHE A 420 13.78 24.22 6.20
N GLN A 421 14.14 24.16 7.48
CA GLN A 421 15.21 23.28 7.93
C GLN A 421 14.72 22.34 9.02
N ILE A 422 15.21 21.11 8.98
CA ILE A 422 15.12 20.16 10.09
C ILE A 422 16.55 19.79 10.47
N VAL A 423 16.94 20.07 11.71
CA VAL A 423 18.26 19.78 12.24
C VAL A 423 18.12 18.62 13.22
N LEU A 424 18.69 17.48 12.84
CA LEU A 424 18.87 16.34 13.74
C LEU A 424 20.25 16.45 14.41
N PRO A 425 20.49 15.85 15.59
CA PRO A 425 21.79 15.90 16.24
C PRO A 425 22.84 15.25 15.34
N GLU A 426 24.01 15.89 15.17
CA GLU A 426 25.13 15.31 14.41
C GLU A 426 25.64 13.99 15.02
N THR A 427 25.38 13.78 16.31
CA THR A 427 25.70 12.54 17.02
C THR A 427 24.71 11.40 16.77
N LEU A 428 23.59 11.65 16.09
CA LEU A 428 22.64 10.61 15.71
C LEU A 428 23.27 9.76 14.60
N SER A 429 23.24 8.43 14.74
CA SER A 429 23.73 7.54 13.68
C SER A 429 22.83 7.62 12.44
N GLU A 430 23.39 7.34 11.26
CA GLU A 430 22.61 7.27 10.01
C GLU A 430 21.47 6.26 10.12
N ALA A 431 21.72 5.05 10.65
CA ALA A 431 20.67 4.04 10.86
C ALA A 431 19.53 4.48 11.81
N ARG A 432 19.78 5.44 12.71
CA ARG A 432 18.72 6.04 13.54
C ARG A 432 18.02 7.18 12.82
N ALA A 433 18.73 7.96 12.01
CA ALA A 433 18.13 8.99 11.17
C ALA A 433 17.22 8.39 10.09
N ASP A 434 17.60 7.24 9.50
CA ASP A 434 16.83 6.53 8.48
C ASP A 434 15.45 6.06 9.00
N GLN A 435 15.30 5.88 10.32
CA GLN A 435 14.01 5.57 10.94
C GLN A 435 13.08 6.77 11.07
N ILE A 436 13.52 7.98 10.69
CA ILE A 436 12.78 9.23 10.84
C ILE A 436 12.57 9.85 9.46
N THR A 437 11.31 9.90 9.04
CA THR A 437 10.90 10.64 7.85
C THR A 437 10.11 11.87 8.25
N ALA A 438 10.37 13.00 7.58
CA ALA A 438 9.53 14.19 7.71
C ALA A 438 8.47 14.18 6.61
N ARG A 439 7.21 14.36 7.00
CA ARG A 439 6.07 14.45 6.10
C ARG A 439 5.44 15.84 6.20
N VAL A 440 5.12 16.43 5.06
CA VAL A 440 4.38 17.70 4.96
C VAL A 440 3.03 17.42 4.33
N GLY A 441 1.96 17.64 5.09
CA GLY A 441 0.57 17.33 4.69
C GLY A 441 0.12 15.93 5.11
N ALA A 442 -1.05 15.83 5.73
CA ALA A 442 -1.58 14.55 6.22
C ALA A 442 -2.29 13.72 5.14
N GLN A 443 -2.78 14.38 4.08
CA GLN A 443 -3.54 13.77 2.99
C GLN A 443 -2.68 12.79 2.20
N ARG A 444 -3.18 11.59 1.92
CA ARG A 444 -2.47 10.56 1.11
C ARG A 444 -3.03 10.35 -0.30
N ASP A 445 -4.22 10.88 -0.58
CA ASP A 445 -4.87 10.65 -1.86
C ASP A 445 -4.20 11.38 -3.02
N VAL A 446 -3.85 10.60 -4.04
CA VAL A 446 -3.42 11.06 -5.36
C VAL A 446 -4.60 10.96 -6.33
N LEU A 447 -4.98 12.07 -6.95
CA LEU A 447 -6.12 12.11 -7.87
C LEU A 447 -5.67 11.91 -9.32
N GLY A 448 -6.31 10.98 -10.03
CA GLY A 448 -6.18 10.78 -11.47
C GLY A 448 -7.46 11.12 -12.22
N PRO A 449 -7.42 11.28 -13.56
CA PRO A 449 -8.62 11.49 -14.38
C PRO A 449 -9.70 10.40 -14.20
N GLU A 450 -9.28 9.19 -13.83
CA GLU A 450 -10.10 8.01 -13.57
C GLU A 450 -10.50 7.82 -12.10
N SER A 451 -10.03 8.65 -11.18
CA SER A 451 -10.46 8.58 -9.77
C SER A 451 -11.97 8.78 -9.68
N GLY A 452 -12.65 7.96 -8.89
CA GLY A 452 -14.11 7.91 -8.81
C GLY A 452 -14.75 9.29 -8.62
N ASN A 453 -14.28 10.07 -7.64
CA ASN A 453 -14.83 11.40 -7.37
C ASN A 453 -14.47 12.43 -8.46
N VAL A 454 -13.34 12.28 -9.15
CA VAL A 454 -12.98 13.15 -10.28
C VAL A 454 -13.93 12.91 -11.45
N VAL A 455 -14.27 11.64 -11.73
CA VAL A 455 -15.24 11.24 -12.76
C VAL A 455 -16.64 11.70 -12.38
N ASP A 456 -17.09 11.41 -11.15
CA ASP A 456 -18.44 11.71 -10.67
C ASP A 456 -18.71 13.22 -10.63
N GLN A 457 -17.74 14.00 -10.13
CA GLN A 457 -17.85 15.45 -10.05
C GLN A 457 -17.47 16.15 -11.37
N ARG A 458 -16.93 15.40 -12.34
CA ARG A 458 -16.43 15.85 -13.65
C ARG A 458 -15.32 16.89 -13.59
N LYS A 459 -14.57 16.92 -12.50
CA LYS A 459 -13.54 17.92 -12.22
C LYS A 459 -12.59 17.47 -11.12
N PHE A 460 -11.35 17.95 -11.20
CA PHE A 460 -10.44 18.05 -10.07
C PHE A 460 -10.78 19.31 -9.28
N MET A 461 -10.89 19.21 -7.97
CA MET A 461 -11.15 20.32 -7.05
C MET A 461 -9.88 20.84 -6.38
N ARG A 462 -8.78 20.12 -6.49
CA ARG A 462 -7.45 20.48 -5.99
C ARG A 462 -6.35 19.89 -6.87
N CYS A 463 -5.12 20.31 -6.59
CA CYS A 463 -3.93 19.67 -7.15
C CYS A 463 -3.98 18.13 -6.93
N PRO A 464 -3.62 17.31 -7.93
CA PRO A 464 -3.60 15.86 -7.81
C PRO A 464 -2.83 15.33 -6.61
N VAL A 465 -1.72 15.98 -6.27
CA VAL A 465 -0.85 15.67 -5.14
C VAL A 465 -0.78 16.89 -4.24
N VAL A 466 -0.77 16.67 -2.92
CA VAL A 466 -0.83 17.76 -1.91
C VAL A 466 0.02 17.49 -0.67
N SER A 467 0.82 16.43 -0.69
CA SER A 467 1.70 16.05 0.42
C SER A 467 3.03 15.53 -0.10
N GLU A 468 4.07 15.66 0.72
CA GLU A 468 5.44 15.28 0.39
C GLU A 468 6.13 14.65 1.61
N GLU A 469 7.04 13.71 1.36
CA GLU A 469 7.87 13.06 2.37
C GLU A 469 9.35 13.31 2.07
N PHE A 470 10.15 13.43 3.13
CA PHE A 470 11.56 13.78 3.10
C PHE A 470 12.33 12.88 4.06
N GLU A 471 13.29 12.13 3.51
CA GLU A 471 14.29 11.43 4.30
C GLU A 471 15.19 12.43 5.01
N LEU A 472 15.56 12.10 6.25
CA LEU A 472 16.38 12.96 7.09
C LEU A 472 17.75 12.33 7.33
N LYS A 473 18.77 13.18 7.40
CA LYS A 473 20.13 12.82 7.77
C LYS A 473 20.54 13.51 9.07
N PRO A 474 21.54 12.99 9.80
CA PRO A 474 22.15 13.70 10.91
C PRO A 474 22.63 15.10 10.46
N GLY A 475 22.50 16.11 11.33
CA GLY A 475 22.83 17.49 11.01
C GLY A 475 21.70 18.24 10.29
N VAL A 476 22.07 19.22 9.46
CA VAL A 476 21.13 20.18 8.85
C VAL A 476 20.53 19.62 7.56
N ASN A 477 19.22 19.39 7.55
CA ASN A 477 18.44 19.07 6.36
C ASN A 477 17.77 20.34 5.85
N THR A 478 18.09 20.76 4.63
CA THR A 478 17.47 21.94 3.98
C THR A 478 16.44 21.46 2.96
N LEU A 479 15.17 21.77 3.21
CA LEU A 479 14.02 21.17 2.54
C LEU A 479 13.09 22.26 2.00
N ARG A 480 12.25 21.91 1.02
CA ARG A 480 11.20 22.80 0.49
C ARG A 480 10.01 21.95 0.06
N SER A 481 8.86 22.18 0.67
CA SER A 481 7.61 21.60 0.18
C SER A 481 6.92 22.56 -0.78
N GLN A 482 6.43 22.06 -1.90
CA GLN A 482 5.74 22.90 -2.88
C GLN A 482 4.27 23.16 -2.54
N PHE A 483 3.65 22.28 -1.75
CA PHE A 483 2.25 22.39 -1.34
C PHE A 483 2.11 23.07 0.02
N GLY A 484 3.12 22.95 0.88
CA GLY A 484 3.00 23.27 2.29
C GLY A 484 2.02 22.33 3.01
N GLY A 485 1.93 22.44 4.32
CA GLY A 485 1.09 21.53 5.11
C GLY A 485 1.56 21.39 6.56
N SER A 486 0.77 20.69 7.36
CA SER A 486 1.18 20.29 8.71
C SER A 486 2.44 19.43 8.64
N LEU A 487 3.43 19.72 9.48
CA LEU A 487 4.62 18.90 9.64
C LEU A 487 4.30 17.70 10.53
N ILE A 488 4.67 16.50 10.07
CA ILE A 488 4.46 15.23 10.76
C ILE A 488 5.79 14.49 10.71
N PHE A 489 6.22 13.92 11.83
CA PHE A 489 7.32 12.95 11.81
C PHE A 489 6.74 11.55 11.75
N THR A 490 7.22 10.73 10.83
CA THR A 490 6.82 9.34 10.68
C THR A 490 8.00 8.44 11.00
N TYR A 491 7.72 7.29 11.61
CA TYR A 491 8.74 6.39 12.09
C TYR A 491 8.67 5.01 11.45
N GLU A 492 9.83 4.46 11.12
CA GLU A 492 9.98 3.06 10.71
C GLU A 492 10.50 2.22 11.88
N GLU A 493 10.14 0.92 11.92
CA GLU A 493 10.62 0.01 12.96
C GLU A 493 12.15 -0.15 12.92
N GLY A 494 12.79 -0.09 14.09
CA GLY A 494 14.21 -0.33 14.22
C GLY A 494 14.72 -0.23 15.66
N GLU A 495 15.71 0.63 15.88
CA GLU A 495 16.23 0.90 17.22
C GLU A 495 15.26 1.79 18.02
N ASN A 496 15.09 1.49 19.30
CA ASN A 496 14.31 2.34 20.21
C ASN A 496 15.17 3.45 20.80
N PHE A 497 14.80 4.72 20.59
CA PHE A 497 15.52 5.86 21.14
C PHE A 497 14.63 7.12 21.19
N THR A 498 15.12 8.15 21.88
CA THR A 498 14.58 9.52 21.77
C THR A 498 15.61 10.42 21.13
N THR A 499 15.19 11.37 20.33
CA THR A 499 16.06 12.44 19.81
C THR A 499 15.33 13.77 19.76
N ILE A 500 16.03 14.86 19.44
CA ILE A 500 15.44 16.19 19.29
C ILE A 500 15.61 16.62 17.83
N ALA A 501 14.53 17.07 17.21
CA ALA A 501 14.57 17.75 15.92
C ALA A 501 14.34 19.26 16.13
N GLU A 502 15.30 20.08 15.73
CA GLU A 502 15.10 21.53 15.62
C GLU A 502 14.58 21.87 14.23
N VAL A 503 13.40 22.47 14.17
CA VAL A 503 12.72 22.84 12.92
C VAL A 503 12.73 24.36 12.80
N ARG A 504 13.17 24.89 11.66
CA ARG A 504 13.31 26.34 11.41
C ARG A 504 12.53 26.77 10.19
N ASN A 505 12.14 28.05 10.18
CA ASN A 505 11.38 28.70 9.11
C ASN A 505 10.02 28.05 8.84
N VAL A 506 9.30 27.73 9.91
CA VAL A 506 7.91 27.23 9.88
C VAL A 506 6.96 28.24 10.53
N VAL A 507 5.65 28.05 10.40
CA VAL A 507 4.66 28.84 11.16
C VAL A 507 3.97 27.98 12.21
N GLU A 508 3.49 28.64 13.26
CA GLU A 508 2.69 28.00 14.30
C GLU A 508 1.33 27.60 13.73
N ALA A 509 0.91 26.36 14.01
CA ALA A 509 -0.39 25.84 13.65
C ALA A 509 -1.29 25.69 14.88
N PRO A 510 -2.62 25.87 14.76
CA PRO A 510 -3.52 25.55 15.86
C PRO A 510 -3.39 24.06 16.21
N PHE A 511 -2.97 23.79 17.44
CA PHE A 511 -2.64 22.45 17.92
C PHE A 511 -3.29 22.21 19.28
N TYR A 512 -4.34 21.39 19.30
CA TYR A 512 -5.06 21.07 20.53
C TYR A 512 -4.74 19.64 20.97
N VAL A 513 -4.26 19.47 22.19
CA VAL A 513 -4.03 18.16 22.82
C VAL A 513 -4.98 18.01 23.98
N MET A 514 -5.84 16.98 23.91
CA MET A 514 -6.83 16.72 24.94
C MET A 514 -6.16 16.49 26.31
N GLY A 515 -6.60 17.25 27.31
CA GLY A 515 -6.07 17.17 28.67
C GLY A 515 -4.81 18.01 28.93
N GLN A 516 -4.16 18.54 27.88
CA GLN A 516 -3.00 19.42 28.01
C GLN A 516 -3.32 20.87 27.62
N THR A 517 -4.06 21.06 26.52
CA THR A 517 -4.41 22.41 26.03
C THR A 517 -5.60 22.99 26.81
N THR A 518 -5.41 24.17 27.39
CA THR A 518 -6.48 24.90 28.11
C THR A 518 -7.41 25.63 27.14
N THR A 519 -8.63 25.96 27.59
CA THR A 519 -9.60 26.75 26.80
C THR A 519 -9.03 28.10 26.34
N SER A 520 -8.25 28.78 27.19
CA SER A 520 -7.62 30.06 26.85
C SER A 520 -6.50 29.91 25.82
N GLN A 521 -5.71 28.83 25.89
CA GLN A 521 -4.70 28.54 24.87
C GLN A 521 -5.38 28.22 23.53
N TRP A 522 -6.42 27.39 23.55
CA TRP A 522 -7.20 27.07 22.35
C TRP A 522 -7.79 28.32 21.71
N ALA A 523 -8.39 29.22 22.50
CA ALA A 523 -8.94 30.48 21.99
C ALA A 523 -7.90 31.31 21.22
N LYS A 524 -6.66 31.39 21.74
CA LYS A 524 -5.54 32.08 21.06
C LYS A 524 -5.06 31.33 19.82
N MET A 525 -4.96 30.01 19.89
CA MET A 525 -4.50 29.17 18.77
C MET A 525 -5.40 29.28 17.54
N LYS A 526 -6.70 29.51 17.74
CA LYS A 526 -7.64 29.74 16.63
C LYS A 526 -7.30 30.99 15.81
N GLU A 527 -6.56 31.94 16.36
CA GLU A 527 -6.15 33.17 15.67
C GLU A 527 -4.88 32.98 14.82
N LEU A 528 -4.27 31.78 14.84
CA LEU A 528 -3.09 31.48 14.04
C LEU A 528 -3.44 31.32 12.55
N ASP A 529 -2.52 31.75 11.69
CA ASP A 529 -2.73 31.85 10.24
C ASP A 529 -2.59 30.52 9.47
N ALA A 530 -2.15 29.44 10.12
CA ALA A 530 -1.98 28.15 9.45
C ALA A 530 -3.31 27.63 8.87
N PRO A 531 -3.35 27.17 7.61
CA PRO A 531 -4.58 26.70 6.96
C PRO A 531 -5.28 25.52 7.64
N TYR A 532 -4.50 24.65 8.28
CA TYR A 532 -4.97 23.44 8.95
C TYR A 532 -4.58 23.44 10.43
N CYS A 533 -5.46 22.87 11.23
CA CYS A 533 -5.24 22.57 12.64
C CYS A 533 -5.13 21.07 12.86
N VAL A 534 -4.51 20.69 13.98
CA VAL A 534 -4.42 19.31 14.42
C VAL A 534 -5.00 19.19 15.82
N LEU A 535 -5.93 18.26 15.99
CA LEU A 535 -6.60 17.97 17.26
C LEU A 535 -6.23 16.53 17.68
N VAL A 536 -5.62 16.38 18.85
CA VAL A 536 -5.06 15.11 19.33
C VAL A 536 -5.86 14.62 20.53
N GLY A 537 -6.57 13.51 20.34
CA GLY A 537 -7.25 12.74 21.38
C GLY A 537 -6.35 11.64 21.96
N ASP A 538 -6.94 10.74 22.74
CA ASP A 538 -6.24 9.58 23.28
C ASP A 538 -6.04 8.48 22.21
N LYS A 539 -7.02 8.30 21.33
CA LYS A 539 -7.04 7.27 20.28
C LYS A 539 -7.07 7.86 18.87
N VAL A 540 -7.39 9.15 18.72
CA VAL A 540 -7.52 9.81 17.42
C VAL A 540 -6.57 10.99 17.23
N VAL A 541 -6.20 11.26 15.99
CA VAL A 541 -5.70 12.56 15.51
C VAL A 541 -6.64 13.04 14.39
N VAL A 542 -7.20 14.24 14.55
CA VAL A 542 -8.06 14.87 13.55
C VAL A 542 -7.30 16.03 12.91
N VAL A 543 -7.16 15.98 11.58
CA VAL A 543 -6.56 17.05 10.78
C VAL A 543 -7.67 17.74 10.00
N ALA A 544 -7.96 18.98 10.36
CA ALA A 544 -9.10 19.72 9.83
C ALA A 544 -8.72 21.18 9.49
N PRO A 545 -9.47 21.86 8.61
CA PRO A 545 -9.21 23.25 8.29
C PRO A 545 -9.34 24.14 9.53
N THR A 546 -8.40 25.05 9.74
CA THR A 546 -8.41 25.99 10.87
C THR A 546 -9.70 26.79 10.94
N LYS A 547 -10.25 27.18 9.77
CA LYS A 547 -11.52 27.90 9.68
C LYS A 547 -12.71 27.08 10.18
N ALA A 548 -12.71 25.75 10.03
CA ALA A 548 -13.74 24.91 10.60
C ALA A 548 -13.61 24.89 12.14
N ALA A 549 -12.38 24.72 12.63
CA ALA A 549 -12.05 24.73 14.05
C ALA A 549 -12.37 26.06 14.77
N TRP A 550 -12.53 27.18 14.05
CA TRP A 550 -13.02 28.44 14.63
C TRP A 550 -14.36 28.30 15.36
N LYS A 551 -15.24 27.45 14.81
CA LYS A 551 -16.58 27.16 15.34
C LYS A 551 -16.56 26.15 16.49
N LEU A 552 -15.43 25.46 16.70
CA LEU A 552 -15.27 24.43 17.71
C LEU A 552 -15.03 25.06 19.09
N SER A 553 -16.10 25.17 19.88
CA SER A 553 -16.06 25.69 21.25
C SER A 553 -15.54 24.69 22.28
N ASP A 554 -15.79 23.39 22.07
CA ASP A 554 -15.41 22.32 22.99
C ASP A 554 -14.68 21.19 22.25
N PRO A 555 -13.39 21.38 21.91
CA PRO A 555 -12.57 20.36 21.27
C PRO A 555 -12.40 19.10 22.13
N LYS A 556 -12.47 19.23 23.47
CA LYS A 556 -12.43 18.08 24.39
C LYS A 556 -13.63 17.16 24.18
N ARG A 557 -14.83 17.72 24.06
CA ARG A 557 -16.05 16.94 23.81
C ARG A 557 -16.02 16.28 22.43
N LEU A 558 -15.51 16.96 21.41
CA LEU A 558 -15.36 16.38 20.07
C LEU A 558 -14.42 15.17 20.11
N LEU A 559 -13.20 15.34 20.62
CA LEU A 559 -12.19 14.28 20.65
C LEU A 559 -12.62 13.10 21.52
N ARG A 560 -13.32 13.34 22.63
CA ARG A 560 -13.93 12.26 23.42
C ARG A 560 -14.90 11.41 22.60
N ARG A 561 -15.73 12.01 21.75
CA ARG A 561 -16.66 11.24 20.91
C ARG A 561 -15.93 10.37 19.89
N TYR A 562 -14.87 10.89 19.27
CA TYR A 562 -14.04 10.09 18.39
C TYR A 562 -13.33 8.96 19.16
N ASP A 563 -12.74 9.26 20.32
CA ASP A 563 -12.08 8.26 21.17
C ASP A 563 -13.08 7.18 21.65
N ASP A 564 -14.30 7.56 22.04
CA ASP A 564 -15.36 6.63 22.45
C ASP A 564 -15.75 5.70 21.29
N VAL A 565 -15.89 6.24 20.07
CA VAL A 565 -16.20 5.46 18.86
C VAL A 565 -15.08 4.47 18.56
N ILE A 566 -13.82 4.92 18.58
CA ILE A 566 -12.68 4.02 18.37
C ILE A 566 -12.63 2.95 19.48
N GLY A 567 -12.91 3.31 20.73
CA GLY A 567 -13.02 2.35 21.84
C GLY A 567 -14.13 1.31 21.62
N MET A 568 -15.25 1.69 21.01
CA MET A 568 -16.31 0.74 20.63
C MET A 568 -15.87 -0.18 19.49
N LEU A 569 -15.13 0.32 18.49
CA LEU A 569 -14.53 -0.51 17.45
C LEU A 569 -13.56 -1.55 18.05
N GLU A 570 -12.65 -1.09 18.91
CA GLU A 570 -11.71 -1.97 19.62
C GLU A 570 -12.42 -3.03 20.47
N SER A 571 -13.51 -2.64 21.14
CA SER A 571 -14.35 -3.54 21.94
C SER A 571 -14.97 -4.64 21.09
N LEU A 572 -15.56 -4.33 19.92
CA LEU A 572 -16.14 -5.34 19.04
C LEU A 572 -15.06 -6.22 18.37
N SER A 573 -13.89 -5.65 18.08
CA SER A 573 -12.72 -6.42 17.66
C SER A 573 -12.20 -7.37 18.75
N GLY A 574 -12.72 -7.28 19.98
CA GLY A 574 -12.43 -8.21 21.06
C GLY A 574 -11.07 -8.00 21.71
N PHE A 575 -10.46 -6.82 21.57
CA PHE A 575 -9.22 -6.49 22.28
C PHE A 575 -9.44 -6.51 23.81
N THR A 576 -8.39 -6.86 24.55
CA THR A 576 -8.40 -6.97 26.02
C THR A 576 -7.09 -6.46 26.58
N ALA A 577 -6.95 -6.40 27.91
CA ALA A 577 -5.66 -6.04 28.52
C ALA A 577 -4.52 -7.02 28.17
N GLY A 578 -4.82 -8.29 27.89
CA GLY A 578 -3.83 -9.31 27.49
C GLY A 578 -3.61 -9.42 25.97
N ASP A 579 -4.45 -8.74 25.19
CA ASP A 579 -4.40 -8.66 23.72
C ASP A 579 -4.82 -7.23 23.35
N PRO A 580 -3.94 -6.24 23.57
CA PRO A 580 -4.31 -4.83 23.50
C PRO A 580 -4.57 -4.38 22.06
N PRO A 581 -5.34 -3.29 21.87
CA PRO A 581 -5.55 -2.68 20.55
C PRO A 581 -4.23 -2.14 19.97
N PRO A 582 -4.22 -1.74 18.69
CA PRO A 582 -3.06 -1.08 18.10
C PRO A 582 -2.61 0.11 18.96
N ARG A 583 -1.30 0.28 19.08
CA ARG A 583 -0.70 1.34 19.90
C ARG A 583 -0.89 2.72 19.28
N GLY A 584 -0.88 2.80 17.95
CA GLY A 584 -0.95 4.05 17.21
C GLY A 584 -2.35 4.66 17.26
N LYS A 585 -2.44 5.98 17.04
CA LYS A 585 -3.73 6.68 16.97
C LYS A 585 -4.31 6.54 15.56
N GLN A 586 -5.63 6.41 15.44
CA GLN A 586 -6.30 6.55 14.14
C GLN A 586 -6.17 8.00 13.66
N TRP A 587 -5.85 8.21 12.39
CA TRP A 587 -5.83 9.55 11.79
C TRP A 587 -7.05 9.75 10.91
N ILE A 588 -7.76 10.85 11.11
CA ILE A 588 -8.92 11.25 10.32
C ILE A 588 -8.59 12.60 9.67
N VAL A 589 -8.58 12.64 8.35
CA VAL A 589 -8.03 13.75 7.57
C VAL A 589 -9.08 14.31 6.62
N ASP A 590 -9.28 15.62 6.70
CA ASP A 590 -10.12 16.38 5.79
C ASP A 590 -9.38 16.67 4.47
N ASP A 591 -10.10 16.49 3.38
CA ASP A 591 -9.68 16.86 2.03
C ASP A 591 -10.84 17.54 1.28
N VAL A 592 -10.56 18.48 0.38
CA VAL A 592 -11.58 19.11 -0.46
C VAL A 592 -12.07 18.17 -1.56
N GLN A 593 -11.29 17.14 -1.90
CA GLN A 593 -11.68 16.04 -2.77
C GLN A 593 -10.77 14.84 -2.53
N ILE A 594 -11.38 13.73 -2.12
CA ILE A 594 -10.72 12.43 -2.03
C ILE A 594 -10.90 11.66 -3.35
N SER A 595 -10.21 10.54 -3.52
CA SER A 595 -10.19 9.74 -4.75
C SER A 595 -11.54 9.07 -5.05
N CYS A 596 -12.27 8.61 -4.03
CA CYS A 596 -13.60 8.00 -4.18
C CYS A 596 -14.46 8.14 -2.92
N GLY A 597 -15.78 8.11 -3.10
CA GLY A 597 -16.75 8.10 -2.00
C GLY A 597 -16.84 9.44 -1.26
N SER A 598 -17.68 9.47 -0.22
CA SER A 598 -17.80 10.64 0.68
C SER A 598 -16.75 10.61 1.81
N ALA A 599 -16.25 9.41 2.11
CA ALA A 599 -15.11 9.11 2.97
C ALA A 599 -14.58 7.74 2.55
N HIS A 600 -13.35 7.40 2.91
CA HIS A 600 -12.86 6.02 2.80
C HIS A 600 -11.90 5.66 3.94
N ALA A 601 -11.89 4.38 4.28
CA ALA A 601 -11.00 3.76 5.24
C ALA A 601 -9.52 3.79 4.84
N GLY A 602 -8.66 3.37 5.77
CA GLY A 602 -7.21 3.33 5.62
C GLY A 602 -6.48 4.12 6.70
N PHE A 603 -5.18 4.31 6.47
CA PHE A 603 -4.35 5.17 7.30
C PHE A 603 -3.71 6.27 6.45
N PRO A 604 -4.14 7.54 6.59
CA PRO A 604 -5.30 7.99 7.39
C PRO A 604 -6.64 7.57 6.76
N ALA A 605 -7.72 7.64 7.54
CA ALA A 605 -9.07 7.66 7.01
C ALA A 605 -9.34 9.06 6.42
N MET A 606 -9.79 9.11 5.16
CA MET A 606 -9.92 10.34 4.39
C MET A 606 -11.39 10.72 4.25
N PHE A 607 -11.72 11.99 4.49
CA PHE A 607 -13.09 12.50 4.45
C PHE A 607 -13.20 13.67 3.50
N ASP A 608 -14.17 13.61 2.59
CA ASP A 608 -14.45 14.71 1.68
C ASP A 608 -15.25 15.80 2.41
N ARG A 609 -14.66 16.99 2.44
CA ARG A 609 -15.18 18.19 3.12
C ARG A 609 -16.55 18.61 2.62
N GLN A 610 -16.93 18.24 1.40
CA GLN A 610 -18.27 18.53 0.89
C GLN A 610 -19.36 17.87 1.74
N TYR A 611 -19.06 16.71 2.33
CA TYR A 611 -20.03 15.91 3.06
C TYR A 611 -19.86 16.00 4.58
N TYR A 612 -18.61 16.14 5.06
CA TYR A 612 -18.32 16.08 6.49
C TYR A 612 -17.50 17.27 6.97
N ASP A 613 -17.94 17.86 8.08
CA ASP A 613 -17.11 18.75 8.89
C ASP A 613 -16.53 17.93 10.05
N LEU A 614 -15.24 17.58 9.98
CA LEU A 614 -14.56 16.80 11.02
C LEU A 614 -14.53 17.51 12.39
N THR A 615 -14.84 18.80 12.45
CA THR A 615 -14.96 19.57 13.69
C THR A 615 -16.37 19.61 14.26
N SER A 616 -17.36 19.08 13.54
CA SER A 616 -18.74 18.96 14.01
C SER A 616 -18.88 17.85 15.05
N LEU A 617 -19.59 18.14 16.13
CA LEU A 617 -19.92 17.15 17.16
C LEU A 617 -20.76 15.98 16.62
N GLY A 618 -21.43 16.15 15.47
CA GLY A 618 -22.24 15.11 14.84
C GLY A 618 -21.41 14.06 14.09
N THR A 619 -20.30 14.47 13.47
CA THR A 619 -19.50 13.62 12.58
C THR A 619 -18.99 12.34 13.24
N PRO A 620 -18.46 12.34 14.48
CA PRO A 620 -18.09 11.09 15.15
C PRO A 620 -19.26 10.10 15.28
N HIS A 621 -20.50 10.58 15.37
CA HIS A 621 -21.69 9.75 15.52
C HIS A 621 -22.45 9.54 14.19
N ASP A 622 -21.82 9.85 13.07
CA ASP A 622 -22.36 9.53 11.74
C ASP A 622 -22.06 8.07 11.39
N TRP A 623 -23.01 7.40 10.73
CA TRP A 623 -22.85 6.01 10.29
C TRP A 623 -21.61 5.83 9.41
N VAL A 624 -21.31 6.80 8.54
CA VAL A 624 -20.16 6.72 7.63
C VAL A 624 -18.85 6.75 8.41
N SER A 625 -18.76 7.52 9.51
CA SER A 625 -17.57 7.50 10.36
C SER A 625 -17.31 6.11 10.97
N TRP A 626 -18.36 5.45 11.44
CA TRP A 626 -18.24 4.10 12.02
C TRP A 626 -17.93 3.05 10.97
N HIS A 627 -18.52 3.20 9.78
CA HIS A 627 -18.31 2.33 8.64
C HIS A 627 -16.86 2.42 8.16
N GLU A 628 -16.36 3.61 7.84
CA GLU A 628 -14.98 3.77 7.35
C GLU A 628 -13.93 3.40 8.40
N LEU A 629 -14.12 3.81 9.65
CA LEU A 629 -13.19 3.39 10.70
C LEU A 629 -13.32 1.89 10.97
N GLY A 630 -14.51 1.30 10.87
CA GLY A 630 -14.75 -0.13 11.05
C GLY A 630 -14.02 -1.00 10.03
N HIS A 631 -13.85 -0.52 8.79
CA HIS A 631 -13.04 -1.20 7.78
C HIS A 631 -11.60 -1.43 8.27
N ASN A 632 -11.03 -0.49 9.02
CA ASN A 632 -9.69 -0.66 9.58
C ASN A 632 -9.60 -1.82 10.58
N TYR A 633 -10.71 -2.21 11.20
CA TYR A 633 -10.80 -3.28 12.22
C TYR A 633 -11.26 -4.63 11.66
N GLN A 634 -11.54 -4.72 10.36
CA GLN A 634 -11.88 -5.97 9.71
C GLN A 634 -10.68 -6.92 9.59
N GLN A 635 -10.94 -8.21 9.80
CA GLN A 635 -9.98 -9.28 9.54
C GLN A 635 -10.16 -9.82 8.12
N GLY A 636 -9.98 -8.91 7.14
CA GLY A 636 -10.38 -9.09 5.74
C GLY A 636 -9.99 -10.42 5.14
N GLU A 637 -8.70 -10.73 5.17
CA GLU A 637 -8.13 -11.89 4.49
C GLU A 637 -8.47 -13.23 5.16
N TRP A 638 -8.90 -13.22 6.43
CA TRP A 638 -9.08 -14.42 7.25
C TRP A 638 -10.54 -14.85 7.40
N TRP A 639 -11.48 -13.93 7.48
CA TRP A 639 -12.89 -14.31 7.55
C TRP A 639 -13.85 -13.25 7.00
N SER A 640 -13.60 -11.97 7.25
CA SER A 640 -14.64 -10.96 7.09
C SER A 640 -14.99 -10.68 5.63
N TYR A 641 -14.03 -10.75 4.69
CA TYR A 641 -14.32 -10.56 3.27
C TYR A 641 -15.12 -11.72 2.64
N THR A 642 -14.98 -12.94 3.17
CA THR A 642 -15.81 -14.09 2.76
C THR A 642 -17.30 -13.84 3.04
N TYR A 643 -17.61 -13.07 4.09
CA TYR A 643 -18.97 -12.64 4.42
C TYR A 643 -19.33 -11.26 3.84
N GLY A 644 -18.48 -10.70 2.98
CA GLY A 644 -18.61 -9.40 2.33
C GLY A 644 -17.96 -8.26 3.13
N SER A 645 -17.06 -7.50 2.50
CA SER A 645 -16.39 -6.33 3.11
C SER A 645 -17.41 -5.31 3.59
N GLU A 646 -18.34 -4.92 2.71
CA GLU A 646 -19.40 -3.95 2.98
C GLU A 646 -20.49 -4.47 3.93
N SER A 647 -20.54 -5.79 4.15
CA SER A 647 -21.48 -6.42 5.08
C SER A 647 -20.88 -6.47 6.48
N THR A 648 -19.69 -7.05 6.62
CA THR A 648 -19.06 -7.30 7.93
C THR A 648 -18.58 -6.02 8.59
N VAL A 649 -18.22 -4.99 7.83
CA VAL A 649 -17.92 -3.67 8.39
C VAL A 649 -19.13 -3.09 9.14
N ASN A 650 -20.33 -3.35 8.65
CA ASN A 650 -21.55 -2.85 9.27
C ASN A 650 -21.93 -3.59 10.56
N LEU A 651 -21.23 -4.68 10.94
CA LEU A 651 -21.32 -5.21 12.31
C LEU A 651 -20.81 -4.17 13.32
N PHE A 652 -19.73 -3.47 12.99
CA PHE A 652 -19.20 -2.38 13.82
C PHE A 652 -20.18 -1.21 13.91
N SER A 653 -20.75 -0.80 12.78
CA SER A 653 -21.76 0.27 12.74
C SER A 653 -23.02 -0.07 13.53
N CYS A 654 -23.56 -1.29 13.37
CA CYS A 654 -24.70 -1.79 14.15
C CYS A 654 -24.37 -1.88 15.65
N TYR A 655 -23.18 -2.35 16.00
CA TYR A 655 -22.74 -2.42 17.40
C TYR A 655 -22.70 -1.02 18.03
N ILE A 656 -22.07 -0.05 17.36
CA ILE A 656 -22.00 1.32 17.84
C ILE A 656 -23.40 1.93 17.96
N GLU A 657 -24.27 1.72 16.97
CA GLU A 657 -25.66 2.18 16.99
C GLU A 657 -26.41 1.69 18.24
N GLU A 658 -26.25 0.41 18.59
CA GLU A 658 -26.79 -0.19 19.81
C GLU A 658 -26.15 0.41 21.07
N GLN A 659 -24.82 0.58 21.10
CA GLN A 659 -24.11 1.11 22.28
C GLN A 659 -24.48 2.55 22.62
N ILE A 660 -24.70 3.40 21.62
CA ILE A 660 -25.08 4.80 21.83
C ILE A 660 -26.60 5.01 21.95
N GLY A 661 -27.39 3.94 21.84
CA GLY A 661 -28.82 3.93 22.14
C GLY A 661 -29.70 4.66 21.12
N ILE A 662 -29.31 4.72 19.85
CA ILE A 662 -30.09 5.42 18.80
C ILE A 662 -30.95 4.48 17.93
N GLY A 663 -30.93 3.17 18.21
CA GLY A 663 -31.83 2.17 17.63
C GLY A 663 -31.12 1.09 16.83
N ASN A 664 -31.84 0.48 15.89
CA ASN A 664 -31.34 -0.57 15.00
C ASN A 664 -31.77 -0.28 13.57
N ARG A 665 -30.82 0.08 12.70
CA ARG A 665 -31.08 0.47 11.31
C ARG A 665 -31.73 -0.65 10.50
N LEU A 666 -31.27 -1.88 10.66
CA LEU A 666 -31.84 -3.04 9.95
C LEU A 666 -33.31 -3.25 10.31
N GLN A 667 -33.68 -3.04 11.57
CA GLN A 667 -35.07 -3.10 12.00
C GLN A 667 -35.89 -1.94 11.46
N ARG A 668 -35.39 -0.69 11.54
CA ARG A 668 -36.11 0.50 11.03
C ARG A 668 -36.35 0.43 9.52
N GLU A 669 -35.42 -0.17 8.77
CA GLU A 669 -35.51 -0.36 7.33
C GLU A 669 -36.16 -1.71 6.93
N ASN A 670 -36.77 -2.44 7.87
CA ASN A 670 -37.47 -3.72 7.64
C ASN A 670 -36.62 -4.81 6.93
N ARG A 671 -35.29 -4.73 7.07
CA ARG A 671 -34.33 -5.56 6.33
C ARG A 671 -34.41 -7.04 6.68
N TYR A 672 -34.66 -7.38 7.95
CA TYR A 672 -34.77 -8.76 8.41
C TYR A 672 -35.91 -9.51 7.68
N MET A 673 -37.13 -8.96 7.73
CA MET A 673 -38.30 -9.60 7.10
C MET A 673 -38.19 -9.68 5.57
N GLU A 674 -37.70 -8.63 4.93
CA GLU A 674 -37.51 -8.61 3.47
C GLU A 674 -36.47 -9.64 3.02
N THR A 675 -35.39 -9.77 3.77
CA THR A 675 -34.31 -10.71 3.47
C THR A 675 -34.76 -12.15 3.72
N ALA A 676 -35.42 -12.44 4.84
CA ALA A 676 -35.97 -13.76 5.13
C ALA A 676 -36.92 -14.24 4.01
N PHE A 677 -37.82 -13.37 3.54
CA PHE A 677 -38.72 -13.68 2.42
C PHE A 677 -37.98 -13.91 1.10
N ALA A 678 -36.88 -13.20 0.85
CA ALA A 678 -36.06 -13.40 -0.34
C ALA A 678 -35.33 -14.74 -0.29
N VAL A 679 -34.80 -15.13 0.87
CA VAL A 679 -34.14 -16.43 1.11
C VAL A 679 -35.13 -17.57 0.89
N ASP A 680 -36.36 -17.47 1.42
CA ASP A 680 -37.42 -18.47 1.21
C ASP A 680 -37.83 -18.61 -0.27
N LYS A 681 -37.54 -17.59 -1.09
CA LYS A 681 -37.74 -17.60 -2.55
C LYS A 681 -36.52 -18.05 -3.35
N GLY A 682 -35.45 -18.47 -2.68
CA GLY A 682 -34.24 -19.02 -3.31
C GLY A 682 -33.08 -18.02 -3.44
N LEU A 683 -33.10 -16.89 -2.73
CA LEU A 683 -31.90 -16.06 -2.62
C LEU A 683 -30.80 -16.84 -1.86
N THR A 684 -29.64 -17.00 -2.48
CA THR A 684 -28.47 -17.59 -1.85
C THR A 684 -27.55 -16.51 -1.27
N PHE A 685 -26.72 -16.89 -0.31
CA PHE A 685 -25.73 -15.97 0.28
C PHE A 685 -24.78 -15.39 -0.77
N GLU A 686 -24.38 -16.17 -1.79
CA GLU A 686 -23.50 -15.68 -2.86
C GLU A 686 -24.16 -14.51 -3.64
N ALA A 687 -25.44 -14.66 -3.98
CA ALA A 687 -26.22 -13.68 -4.73
C ALA A 687 -26.73 -12.50 -3.90
N ALA A 688 -26.63 -12.58 -2.57
CA ALA A 688 -27.10 -11.55 -1.65
C ALA A 688 -26.25 -10.27 -1.70
N ASP A 689 -26.92 -9.12 -1.57
CA ASP A 689 -26.26 -7.82 -1.40
C ASP A 689 -25.62 -7.66 0.00
N CYS A 690 -24.92 -6.55 0.24
CA CYS A 690 -24.22 -6.34 1.50
C CYS A 690 -25.14 -6.24 2.73
N TRP A 691 -26.35 -5.72 2.56
CA TRP A 691 -27.33 -5.61 3.65
C TRP A 691 -27.94 -6.97 3.98
N GLN A 692 -28.25 -7.76 2.96
CA GLN A 692 -28.77 -9.12 3.11
C GLN A 692 -27.71 -10.05 3.74
N LYS A 693 -26.44 -9.95 3.31
CA LYS A 693 -25.33 -10.68 3.94
C LYS A 693 -25.10 -10.25 5.39
N LEU A 694 -25.29 -8.99 5.72
CA LEU A 694 -25.27 -8.52 7.11
C LEU A 694 -26.42 -9.11 7.92
N VAL A 695 -27.62 -9.22 7.34
CA VAL A 695 -28.79 -9.84 8.01
C VAL A 695 -28.47 -11.29 8.41
N PHE A 696 -27.82 -12.09 7.57
CA PHE A 696 -27.37 -13.45 7.93
C PHE A 696 -26.60 -13.48 9.27
N LEU A 697 -25.59 -12.61 9.43
CA LEU A 697 -24.79 -12.56 10.65
C LEU A 697 -25.60 -12.01 11.85
N MET A 698 -26.46 -11.02 11.60
CA MET A 698 -27.28 -10.41 12.65
C MET A 698 -28.42 -11.31 13.12
N GLU A 699 -28.96 -12.19 12.27
CA GLU A 699 -29.94 -13.21 12.64
C GLU A 699 -29.35 -14.19 13.67
N ILE A 700 -28.12 -14.65 13.47
CA ILE A 700 -27.40 -15.46 14.46
C ILE A 700 -27.25 -14.68 15.77
N LYS A 701 -26.79 -13.42 15.71
CA LYS A 701 -26.63 -12.58 16.91
C LYS A 701 -27.94 -12.39 17.68
N ASN A 702 -29.04 -12.16 16.98
CA ASN A 702 -30.33 -11.85 17.60
C ASN A 702 -30.97 -13.10 18.21
N ALA A 703 -30.91 -14.24 17.52
CA ALA A 703 -31.46 -15.50 18.02
C ALA A 703 -30.75 -16.03 19.29
N PHE A 704 -29.51 -15.59 19.52
CA PHE A 704 -28.69 -15.94 20.68
C PHE A 704 -28.24 -14.69 21.45
N PRO A 705 -29.14 -14.04 22.22
CA PRO A 705 -28.86 -12.79 22.92
C PRO A 705 -27.74 -12.91 23.97
N TYR A 706 -27.51 -14.14 24.47
CA TYR A 706 -26.26 -14.54 25.10
C TYR A 706 -25.69 -15.70 24.29
N PRO A 707 -24.47 -15.57 23.70
CA PRO A 707 -23.46 -14.53 23.93
C PRO A 707 -23.66 -13.18 23.21
N GLY A 708 -24.60 -13.05 22.26
CA GLY A 708 -24.81 -11.82 21.50
C GLY A 708 -23.54 -11.33 20.81
N TRP A 709 -23.14 -10.07 20.99
CA TRP A 709 -21.92 -9.51 20.38
C TRP A 709 -20.62 -10.21 20.79
N ASP A 710 -20.60 -10.94 21.92
CA ASP A 710 -19.39 -11.66 22.36
C ASP A 710 -18.95 -12.76 21.37
N MET A 711 -19.87 -13.32 20.57
CA MET A 711 -19.50 -14.29 19.53
C MET A 711 -18.53 -13.70 18.50
N PHE A 712 -18.73 -12.44 18.12
CA PHE A 712 -17.84 -11.76 17.17
C PHE A 712 -16.54 -11.31 17.81
N ARG A 713 -16.58 -10.90 19.09
CA ARG A 713 -15.37 -10.62 19.87
C ARG A 713 -14.48 -11.86 19.95
N ASN A 714 -15.07 -13.01 20.27
CA ASN A 714 -14.38 -14.29 20.33
C ASN A 714 -13.90 -14.77 18.96
N LEU A 715 -14.69 -14.58 17.90
CA LEU A 715 -14.24 -14.84 16.53
C LEU A 715 -13.00 -14.03 16.19
N ASN A 716 -13.01 -12.72 16.41
CA ASN A 716 -11.87 -11.86 16.13
C ASN A 716 -10.63 -12.24 16.96
N ARG A 717 -10.81 -12.55 18.26
CA ARG A 717 -9.73 -13.07 19.12
C ARG A 717 -9.16 -14.39 18.61
N SER A 718 -10.02 -15.32 18.20
CA SER A 718 -9.62 -16.64 17.73
C SER A 718 -8.70 -16.54 16.52
N VAL A 719 -9.01 -15.63 15.59
CA VAL A 719 -8.20 -15.38 14.39
C VAL A 719 -6.87 -14.71 14.74
N ARG A 720 -6.85 -13.75 15.69
CA ARG A 720 -5.59 -13.16 16.17
C ARG A 720 -4.72 -14.16 16.92
N ALA A 721 -5.30 -15.18 17.54
CA ALA A 721 -4.60 -16.24 18.25
C ALA A 721 -4.00 -17.30 17.31
N LEU A 722 -4.36 -17.31 16.02
CA LEU A 722 -3.76 -18.22 15.04
C LEU A 722 -2.27 -17.91 14.86
N SER A 723 -1.45 -18.97 14.84
CA SER A 723 -0.07 -18.87 14.36
C SER A 723 -0.02 -18.32 12.93
N PRO A 724 1.09 -17.73 12.49
CA PRO A 724 1.27 -17.28 11.11
C PRO A 724 0.89 -18.37 10.09
N GLU A 725 1.34 -19.61 10.30
CA GLU A 725 1.05 -20.73 9.40
C GLU A 725 -0.43 -21.09 9.36
N GLN A 726 -1.13 -21.09 10.50
CA GLN A 726 -2.57 -21.35 10.54
C GLN A 726 -3.37 -20.23 9.87
N ALA A 727 -2.98 -18.99 10.10
CA ALA A 727 -3.63 -17.83 9.49
C ALA A 727 -3.43 -17.81 7.98
N ASP A 728 -2.25 -18.16 7.48
CA ASP A 728 -1.95 -18.32 6.07
C ASP A 728 -2.80 -19.44 5.45
N GLN A 729 -2.92 -20.58 6.13
CA GLN A 729 -3.76 -21.69 5.69
C GLN A 729 -5.24 -21.33 5.64
N LEU A 730 -5.72 -20.51 6.57
CA LEU A 730 -7.08 -19.99 6.59
C LEU A 730 -7.30 -19.01 5.42
N ALA A 731 -6.37 -18.06 5.24
CA ALA A 731 -6.42 -17.05 4.19
C ALA A 731 -6.44 -17.65 2.76
N ALA A 732 -5.80 -18.81 2.57
CA ALA A 732 -5.63 -19.45 1.27
C ALA A 732 -6.88 -20.18 0.73
N SER A 733 -7.97 -20.33 1.48
CA SER A 733 -9.14 -21.11 1.05
C SER A 733 -10.45 -20.53 1.57
N GLU A 734 -11.33 -20.08 0.66
CA GLU A 734 -12.67 -19.61 1.01
C GLU A 734 -13.49 -20.65 1.79
N GLN A 735 -13.39 -21.94 1.41
CA GLN A 735 -14.09 -23.00 2.14
C GLN A 735 -13.60 -23.11 3.59
N ARG A 736 -12.29 -22.98 3.84
CA ARG A 736 -11.76 -23.00 5.22
C ARG A 736 -12.25 -21.81 6.03
N LYS A 737 -12.44 -20.65 5.42
CA LYS A 737 -12.97 -19.45 6.09
C LYS A 737 -14.42 -19.65 6.50
N LEU A 738 -15.26 -20.18 5.61
CA LEU A 738 -16.66 -20.55 5.91
C LEU A 738 -16.73 -21.58 7.04
N ASP A 739 -15.97 -22.67 6.93
CA ASP A 739 -15.91 -23.72 7.93
C ASP A 739 -15.42 -23.18 9.28
N TYR A 740 -14.39 -22.33 9.28
CA TYR A 740 -13.83 -21.75 10.49
C TYR A 740 -14.84 -20.88 11.22
N VAL A 741 -15.51 -19.96 10.52
CA VAL A 741 -16.54 -19.10 11.12
C VAL A 741 -17.71 -19.92 11.62
N TYR A 742 -18.21 -20.87 10.83
CA TYR A 742 -19.28 -21.79 11.25
C TYR A 742 -18.94 -22.50 12.56
N LYS A 743 -17.72 -23.05 12.67
CA LYS A 743 -17.30 -23.77 13.87
C LYS A 743 -17.20 -22.86 15.08
N ILE A 744 -16.58 -21.68 14.92
CA ILE A 744 -16.46 -20.74 16.03
C ILE A 744 -17.83 -20.23 16.47
N LEU A 745 -18.67 -19.74 15.55
CA LEU A 745 -20.00 -19.24 15.92
C LEU A 745 -20.87 -20.33 16.56
N SER A 746 -20.85 -21.56 16.05
CA SER A 746 -21.62 -22.68 16.65
C SER A 746 -21.18 -22.97 18.09
N ARG A 747 -19.87 -22.93 18.37
CA ARG A 747 -19.30 -23.09 19.72
C ARG A 747 -19.70 -21.95 20.64
N GLU A 748 -19.62 -20.73 20.15
CA GLU A 748 -19.94 -19.53 20.94
C GLU A 748 -21.41 -19.51 21.36
N VAL A 749 -22.33 -19.87 20.44
CA VAL A 749 -23.77 -19.88 20.74
C VAL A 749 -24.24 -21.20 21.38
N GLY A 750 -23.39 -22.23 21.43
CA GLY A 750 -23.73 -23.54 21.99
C GLY A 750 -24.79 -24.32 21.20
N ALA A 751 -24.88 -24.07 19.89
CA ALA A 751 -25.84 -24.71 18.99
C ALA A 751 -25.20 -25.00 17.63
N ASP A 752 -25.58 -26.12 17.02
CA ASP A 752 -25.18 -26.45 15.64
C ASP A 752 -25.97 -25.56 14.66
N LEU A 753 -25.28 -24.62 14.01
CA LEU A 753 -25.86 -23.64 13.08
C LEU A 753 -26.09 -24.20 11.66
N ILE A 754 -25.88 -25.50 11.42
CA ILE A 754 -25.83 -26.05 10.06
C ILE A 754 -27.09 -25.79 9.25
N LEU A 755 -28.27 -25.88 9.87
CA LEU A 755 -29.54 -25.68 9.17
C LEU A 755 -29.70 -24.23 8.69
N HIS A 756 -29.20 -23.27 9.46
CA HIS A 756 -29.20 -21.87 9.06
C HIS A 756 -28.26 -21.61 7.87
N TYR A 757 -27.05 -22.17 7.93
CA TYR A 757 -26.11 -22.11 6.81
C TYR A 757 -26.67 -22.75 5.54
N GLU A 758 -27.32 -23.92 5.66
CA GLU A 758 -27.95 -24.62 4.54
C GLU A 758 -29.12 -23.83 3.95
N ARG A 759 -29.97 -23.20 4.77
CA ARG A 759 -31.06 -22.31 4.31
C ARG A 759 -30.54 -21.16 3.45
N TRP A 760 -29.39 -20.60 3.81
CA TRP A 760 -28.75 -19.52 3.06
C TRP A 760 -27.90 -20.02 1.87
N GLY A 761 -27.88 -21.33 1.60
CA GLY A 761 -27.11 -21.93 0.51
C GLY A 761 -25.61 -21.92 0.74
N ILE A 762 -25.14 -21.79 1.99
CA ILE A 762 -23.72 -21.81 2.34
C ILE A 762 -23.30 -23.25 2.58
N PHE A 763 -22.38 -23.75 1.76
CA PHE A 763 -21.83 -25.08 1.93
C PHE A 763 -20.77 -25.10 3.05
N ILE A 764 -20.99 -25.94 4.06
CA ILE A 764 -19.99 -26.32 5.08
C ILE A 764 -19.46 -27.72 4.78
N SER A 765 -18.16 -27.93 4.93
CA SER A 765 -17.53 -29.23 4.63
C SER A 765 -18.04 -30.35 5.56
N PRO A 766 -18.08 -31.62 5.09
CA PRO A 766 -18.43 -32.76 5.93
C PRO A 766 -17.56 -32.86 7.19
N GLU A 767 -16.28 -32.50 7.08
CA GLU A 767 -15.32 -32.52 8.19
C GLU A 767 -15.71 -31.51 9.27
N ALA A 768 -16.02 -30.27 8.90
CA ALA A 768 -16.45 -29.24 9.84
C ALA A 768 -17.81 -29.55 10.48
N ARG A 769 -18.75 -30.14 9.72
CA ARG A 769 -20.03 -30.63 10.25
C ARG A 769 -19.83 -31.71 11.29
N LEU A 770 -18.96 -32.69 11.00
CA LEU A 770 -18.68 -33.80 11.90
C LEU A 770 -18.02 -33.30 13.19
N GLU A 771 -17.09 -32.34 13.10
CA GLU A 771 -16.44 -31.73 14.26
C GLU A 771 -17.46 -31.11 15.24
N ILE A 772 -18.41 -30.32 14.73
CA ILE A 772 -19.47 -29.71 15.56
C ILE A 772 -20.48 -30.74 16.07
N GLN A 773 -20.83 -31.75 15.28
CA GLN A 773 -21.73 -32.83 15.73
C GLN A 773 -21.14 -33.63 16.90
N GLN A 774 -19.81 -33.85 16.90
CA GLN A 774 -19.12 -34.55 17.98
C GLN A 774 -19.11 -33.77 19.31
N GLU A 775 -19.34 -32.45 19.27
CA GLU A 775 -19.48 -31.62 20.48
C GLU A 775 -20.86 -31.76 21.14
N GLY A 776 -21.82 -32.41 20.48
CA GLY A 776 -23.13 -32.76 21.07
C GLY A 776 -24.13 -31.61 21.16
N PHE A 777 -23.90 -30.51 20.43
CA PHE A 777 -24.84 -29.40 20.37
C PHE A 777 -26.15 -29.78 19.66
N GLY A 778 -27.27 -29.25 20.16
CA GLY A 778 -28.54 -29.31 19.45
C GLY A 778 -28.53 -28.40 18.22
N LYS A 779 -29.20 -28.80 17.14
CA LYS A 779 -29.33 -27.96 15.94
C LYS A 779 -30.22 -26.75 16.21
N ALA A 780 -29.73 -25.57 15.84
CA ALA A 780 -30.55 -24.37 15.76
C ALA A 780 -31.57 -24.51 14.62
N PRO A 781 -32.73 -23.81 14.67
CA PRO A 781 -33.65 -23.74 13.54
C PRO A 781 -32.98 -23.17 12.28
N GLU A 782 -33.51 -23.54 11.11
CA GLU A 782 -33.03 -23.01 9.83
C GLU A 782 -33.31 -21.51 9.68
N ASP A 783 -34.51 -21.07 10.09
CA ASP A 783 -34.89 -19.66 10.13
C ASP A 783 -34.72 -19.09 11.55
N LEU A 784 -33.81 -18.12 11.66
CA LEU A 784 -33.49 -17.42 12.89
C LEU A 784 -34.18 -16.04 12.98
N THR A 785 -35.01 -15.69 12.00
CA THR A 785 -35.75 -14.43 11.96
C THR A 785 -36.79 -14.37 13.10
N GLY A 786 -36.77 -13.32 13.92
CA GLY A 786 -37.82 -13.05 14.90
C GLY A 786 -37.70 -13.79 16.25
N ARG A 787 -36.50 -14.25 16.61
CA ARG A 787 -36.20 -14.79 17.95
C ARG A 787 -35.42 -13.81 18.83
#